data_AF-A0A9D5ZYT7-F1
#
_entry.id   AF-A0A9D5ZYT7-F1
#
_cell.length_a   1.000
_cell.length_b   1.000
_cell.length_c   1.000
_cell.angle_alpha   90.00
_cell.angle_beta   90.00
_cell.angle_gamma   90.00
#
_symmetry.space_group_name_H-M   'P 1'
#
loop_
_entity.id
_entity.type
_entity.pdbx_description
1 polymer ?
#
loop_
_entity_poly.entity_id
_entity_poly.type
_entity_poly.pdbx_seq_one_letter_code
_entity_poly.pdbx_strand_id
1 'polypeptide(L)'
;MPHEIKNYEGRIERCDKTGFSGWAYDKKNPDTPVDIEIADSSTQTLVGTVTADIYRKDLKDAGIGNGCHAFRFDLPDYMADGKEHTITAKIVNTDFFLSANFLTVNIPVEIEYEGYIEFFDKTGFSGWAYSKKTPDASVDIEIYDAATQTLIDTVTADIYRKDLEDAGIGNGCHAFRFDLPDYMADGKEHTITAKIVNTDFFLSANFLTVNIPIEIEYEGYIEVFDKTGFSGWAYSKKNPDTPVDIEIYDSSTQTLIDTVTADTYRKDLEESGIGNGCHAFRFDFPDHLADGNEHTITAKIVNTDFFLSANFLTVNIPVEIEYEGYIEGFDKTGFSGWAYNKKNPDTPVDIEIYDSSTQTHIGTVPADTYRKDLEESGIGNGCHAFHFFFPEYMADNKTHTISVKIRNTDYILKDSPFSIGMNMDIEFITADITDNCNLRCPFCPVTHKGLMDNGFMTIETFTKVISFLPYLPAASFYLSSLYEPTLHPELAKFLELIPLQLRKRVLFTTNLAANLSDNILVAMSKSGIHHINILADTLNPSLYPKLRKGGIFDRFINNLERLASLFSQQPRAPELHYITVALKSNMGETPDIVTQCAKKYAGVFHEIRYPFNVTGIDSQWKKDNFITDQADWDTLEKSLKDTGVSYVIHRPPENYYGKIVSSADCCEARQPQTLTLPPGKPIQLRIDYKGTIRILNREDDFHVNVNLLDNPVTLVSTFF
;
A
#
# COMPACT_ATOMS: atom_id res chain seq x y z
N MET A 1 6.93 -90.12 -25.54
CA MET A 1 8.16 -90.51 -24.80
C MET A 1 8.66 -89.26 -24.08
N PRO A 2 9.15 -89.30 -22.84
CA PRO A 2 9.16 -90.38 -21.83
C PRO A 2 8.13 -90.11 -20.71
N HIS A 3 7.80 -91.12 -19.90
CA HIS A 3 7.15 -90.91 -18.61
C HIS A 3 8.03 -89.96 -17.77
N GLU A 4 7.55 -88.77 -17.45
CA GLU A 4 8.13 -87.98 -16.36
C GLU A 4 8.09 -88.87 -15.12
N ILE A 5 9.26 -89.31 -14.68
CA ILE A 5 9.44 -89.89 -13.37
C ILE A 5 8.94 -88.81 -12.41
N LYS A 6 7.80 -89.04 -11.73
CA LYS A 6 7.35 -88.17 -10.64
C LYS A 6 8.50 -88.10 -9.63
N ASN A 7 9.20 -86.97 -9.63
CA ASN A 7 10.37 -86.72 -8.79
C ASN A 7 9.97 -86.67 -7.30
N TYR A 8 8.70 -86.36 -7.03
CA TYR A 8 8.14 -86.31 -5.68
C TYR A 8 7.11 -87.41 -5.45
N GLU A 9 7.07 -87.90 -4.22
CA GLU A 9 6.01 -88.76 -3.68
C GLU A 9 5.54 -88.22 -2.34
N GLY A 10 4.27 -88.45 -2.01
CA GLY A 10 3.74 -88.02 -0.73
C GLY A 10 2.25 -88.28 -0.62
N ARG A 11 1.79 -88.38 0.62
CA ARG A 11 0.41 -88.72 0.96
C ARG A 11 0.00 -88.09 2.29
N ILE A 12 -1.23 -87.59 2.36
CA ILE A 12 -1.89 -87.26 3.62
C ILE A 12 -2.46 -88.56 4.20
N GLU A 13 -2.12 -88.86 5.45
CA GLU A 13 -2.50 -90.12 6.10
C GLU A 13 -3.55 -89.92 7.19
N ARG A 14 -3.55 -88.77 7.88
CA ARG A 14 -4.56 -88.42 8.88
C ARG A 14 -4.95 -86.95 8.77
N CYS A 15 -6.24 -86.71 8.89
CA CYS A 15 -6.82 -85.39 9.06
C CYS A 15 -7.99 -85.49 10.04
N ASP A 16 -8.02 -84.60 11.02
CA ASP A 16 -9.13 -84.40 11.95
C ASP A 16 -9.27 -82.91 12.31
N LYS A 17 -10.17 -82.59 13.25
CA LYS A 17 -10.47 -81.21 13.66
C LYS A 17 -9.29 -80.47 14.28
N THR A 18 -8.20 -81.16 14.61
CA THR A 18 -7.02 -80.57 15.25
C THR A 18 -5.87 -80.37 14.28
N GLY A 19 -5.86 -81.02 13.11
CA GLY A 19 -4.76 -80.90 12.17
C GLY A 19 -4.63 -82.02 11.13
N PHE A 20 -3.50 -81.99 10.42
CA PHE A 20 -3.12 -82.91 9.34
C PHE A 20 -1.80 -83.58 9.65
N SER A 21 -1.62 -84.82 9.19
CA SER A 21 -0.32 -85.48 9.16
C SER A 21 -0.20 -86.42 7.97
N GLY A 22 1.03 -86.61 7.52
CA GLY A 22 1.35 -87.40 6.34
C GLY A 22 2.84 -87.48 6.12
N TRP A 23 3.25 -87.75 4.88
CA TRP A 23 4.65 -87.74 4.47
C TRP A 23 4.82 -87.23 3.04
N ALA A 24 5.99 -86.68 2.75
CA ALA A 24 6.39 -86.23 1.41
C ALA A 24 7.91 -86.39 1.23
N TYR A 25 8.33 -86.70 0.01
CA TYR A 25 9.67 -87.19 -0.30
C TYR A 25 10.09 -86.78 -1.71
N ASP A 26 11.33 -86.28 -1.86
CA ASP A 26 11.99 -86.03 -3.14
C ASP A 26 12.94 -87.18 -3.48
N LYS A 27 12.65 -87.91 -4.56
CA LYS A 27 13.49 -89.01 -5.06
C LYS A 27 14.88 -88.57 -5.51
N LYS A 28 15.05 -87.32 -5.93
CA LYS A 28 16.36 -86.79 -6.38
C LYS A 28 17.26 -86.44 -5.21
N ASN A 29 16.67 -86.05 -4.08
CA ASN A 29 17.38 -85.65 -2.87
C ASN A 29 16.85 -86.47 -1.69
N PRO A 30 17.14 -87.79 -1.67
CA PRO A 30 16.40 -88.74 -0.84
C PRO A 30 16.58 -88.51 0.67
N ASP A 31 17.63 -87.82 1.10
CA ASP A 31 17.87 -87.54 2.52
C ASP A 31 17.50 -86.10 2.93
N THR A 32 16.92 -85.32 2.02
CA THR A 32 16.53 -83.92 2.25
C THR A 32 15.02 -83.82 2.46
N PRO A 33 14.57 -83.32 3.62
CA PRO A 33 13.16 -83.01 3.86
C PRO A 33 12.59 -82.02 2.84
N VAL A 34 11.30 -82.12 2.56
CA VAL A 34 10.58 -81.19 1.68
C VAL A 34 9.58 -80.36 2.47
N ASP A 35 9.41 -79.09 2.07
CA ASP A 35 8.40 -78.21 2.66
C ASP A 35 7.06 -78.36 1.94
N ILE A 36 5.97 -78.28 2.70
CA ILE A 36 4.61 -78.49 2.26
C ILE A 36 3.77 -77.26 2.62
N GLU A 37 3.17 -76.64 1.61
CA GLU A 37 2.13 -75.62 1.75
C GLU A 37 0.78 -76.27 2.07
N ILE A 38 0.14 -75.81 3.13
CA ILE A 38 -1.22 -76.14 3.52
C ILE A 38 -2.11 -74.95 3.21
N ALA A 39 -3.10 -75.14 2.33
CA ALA A 39 -4.00 -74.08 1.88
C ALA A 39 -5.46 -74.49 1.99
N ASP A 40 -6.32 -73.54 2.37
CA ASP A 40 -7.76 -73.69 2.34
C ASP A 40 -8.29 -73.27 0.97
N SER A 41 -8.71 -74.27 0.21
CA SER A 41 -9.21 -74.07 -1.16
C SER A 41 -10.60 -73.44 -1.21
N SER A 42 -11.40 -73.52 -0.14
CA SER A 42 -12.72 -72.86 -0.13
C SER A 42 -12.58 -71.33 -0.08
N THR A 43 -11.56 -70.83 0.60
CA THR A 43 -11.25 -69.40 0.75
C THR A 43 -10.09 -68.93 -0.15
N GLN A 44 -9.39 -69.87 -0.81
CA GLN A 44 -8.16 -69.63 -1.59
C GLN A 44 -7.04 -68.99 -0.75
N THR A 45 -6.94 -69.35 0.53
CA THR A 45 -5.94 -68.79 1.44
C THR A 45 -4.86 -69.80 1.80
N LEU A 46 -3.62 -69.34 1.93
CA LEU A 46 -2.54 -70.14 2.51
C LEU A 46 -2.73 -70.16 4.03
N VAL A 47 -2.85 -71.35 4.62
CA VAL A 47 -3.03 -71.56 6.06
C VAL A 47 -1.66 -71.65 6.74
N GLY A 48 -0.67 -72.26 6.08
CA GLY A 48 0.70 -72.30 6.58
C GLY A 48 1.61 -73.22 5.77
N THR A 49 2.85 -73.37 6.22
CA THR A 49 3.86 -74.25 5.62
C THR A 49 4.45 -75.16 6.69
N VAL A 50 4.72 -76.42 6.37
CA VAL A 50 5.32 -77.41 7.28
C VAL A 50 6.40 -78.23 6.57
N THR A 51 7.52 -78.47 7.25
CA THR A 51 8.60 -79.32 6.75
C THR A 51 8.30 -80.79 7.08
N ALA A 52 8.51 -81.68 6.11
CA ALA A 52 8.40 -83.12 6.29
C ALA A 52 9.71 -83.72 6.79
N ASP A 53 10.09 -83.44 8.04
CA ASP A 53 11.37 -83.84 8.66
C ASP A 53 11.23 -84.85 9.81
N ILE A 54 10.02 -85.32 10.10
CA ILE A 54 9.75 -86.23 11.21
C ILE A 54 10.19 -87.66 10.83
N TYR A 55 11.05 -88.25 11.65
CA TYR A 55 11.51 -89.62 11.48
C TYR A 55 10.40 -90.64 11.70
N ARG A 56 10.22 -91.53 10.72
CA ARG A 56 9.33 -92.68 10.80
C ARG A 56 10.03 -93.94 10.30
N LYS A 57 10.05 -94.96 11.16
CA LYS A 57 10.72 -96.24 10.87
C LYS A 57 10.12 -96.95 9.65
N ASP A 58 8.80 -96.88 9.49
CA ASP A 58 8.09 -97.48 8.36
C ASP A 58 8.47 -96.83 7.01
N LEU A 59 8.70 -95.51 6.98
CA LEU A 59 9.18 -94.81 5.78
C LEU A 59 10.60 -95.23 5.41
N LYS A 60 11.49 -95.35 6.41
CA LYS A 60 12.86 -95.86 6.21
C LYS A 60 12.86 -97.30 5.69
N ASP A 61 12.07 -98.18 6.31
CA ASP A 61 11.97 -99.59 5.93
C ASP A 61 11.35 -99.76 4.52
N ALA A 62 10.53 -98.79 4.08
CA ALA A 62 9.97 -98.71 2.73
C ALA A 62 10.94 -98.10 1.67
N GLY A 63 12.17 -97.73 2.06
CA GLY A 63 13.17 -97.16 1.15
C GLY A 63 13.00 -95.67 0.85
N ILE A 64 12.21 -94.94 1.66
CA ILE A 64 12.00 -93.50 1.55
C ILE A 64 13.12 -92.80 2.34
N GLY A 65 14.26 -92.59 1.66
CA GLY A 65 15.37 -91.82 2.22
C GLY A 65 15.94 -92.33 3.54
N ASN A 66 16.32 -91.40 4.40
CA ASN A 66 16.76 -91.65 5.77
C ASN A 66 15.60 -91.93 6.76
N GLY A 67 14.34 -91.85 6.32
CA GLY A 67 13.13 -92.00 7.13
C GLY A 67 12.54 -90.72 7.73
N CYS A 68 13.22 -89.57 7.61
CA CYS A 68 12.77 -88.27 8.12
C CYS A 68 11.95 -87.52 7.06
N HIS A 69 10.79 -88.07 6.70
CA HIS A 69 9.95 -87.57 5.60
C HIS A 69 8.49 -87.40 5.98
N ALA A 70 8.15 -87.48 7.27
CA ALA A 70 6.79 -87.26 7.76
C ALA A 70 6.58 -85.84 8.28
N PHE A 71 5.34 -85.37 8.31
CA PHE A 71 4.96 -84.07 8.84
C PHE A 71 3.68 -84.15 9.69
N ARG A 72 3.51 -83.14 10.55
CA ARG A 72 2.27 -82.85 11.26
C ARG A 72 2.05 -81.34 11.29
N PHE A 73 0.83 -80.90 11.00
CA PHE A 73 0.43 -79.50 11.03
C PHE A 73 -0.86 -79.36 11.85
N ASP A 74 -0.84 -78.55 12.90
CA ASP A 74 -2.04 -78.27 13.70
C ASP A 74 -2.80 -77.08 13.09
N LEU A 75 -4.13 -77.15 13.10
CA LEU A 75 -4.99 -76.13 12.51
C LEU A 75 -5.05 -74.85 13.38
N PRO A 76 -4.96 -73.64 12.80
CA PRO A 76 -5.10 -72.40 13.56
C PRO A 76 -6.51 -72.18 14.14
N ASP A 77 -6.58 -71.58 15.33
CA ASP A 77 -7.83 -71.34 16.07
C ASP A 77 -8.86 -70.52 15.29
N TYR A 78 -8.44 -69.61 14.40
CA TYR A 78 -9.36 -68.79 13.60
C TYR A 78 -10.20 -69.60 12.61
N MET A 79 -9.83 -70.86 12.33
CA MET A 79 -10.62 -71.76 11.48
C MET A 79 -11.79 -72.43 12.24
N ALA A 80 -11.92 -72.18 13.55
CA ALA A 80 -13.07 -72.58 14.35
C ALA A 80 -14.26 -71.61 14.20
N ASP A 81 -14.67 -71.32 12.96
CA ASP A 81 -15.73 -70.34 12.65
C ASP A 81 -17.12 -70.99 12.44
N GLY A 82 -17.24 -72.30 12.67
CA GLY A 82 -18.46 -73.08 12.44
C GLY A 82 -18.76 -73.38 10.98
N LYS A 83 -17.91 -73.00 10.02
CA LYS A 83 -18.07 -73.27 8.59
C LYS A 83 -17.25 -74.48 8.13
N GLU A 84 -17.49 -74.88 6.90
CA GLU A 84 -16.88 -76.03 6.25
C GLU A 84 -15.63 -75.58 5.44
N HIS A 85 -14.45 -76.11 5.78
CA HIS A 85 -13.17 -75.78 5.14
C HIS A 85 -12.64 -76.94 4.31
N THR A 86 -12.02 -76.69 3.15
CA THR A 86 -11.47 -77.73 2.27
C THR A 86 -9.97 -77.55 2.10
N ILE A 87 -9.18 -78.38 2.79
CA ILE A 87 -7.74 -78.20 2.88
C ILE A 87 -6.98 -79.03 1.84
N THR A 88 -5.94 -78.42 1.27
CA THR A 88 -5.03 -78.99 0.26
C THR A 88 -3.58 -78.93 0.75
N ALA A 89 -2.76 -79.90 0.34
CA ALA A 89 -1.32 -79.95 0.66
C ALA A 89 -0.48 -80.08 -0.60
N LYS A 90 0.47 -79.15 -0.80
CA LYS A 90 1.30 -79.01 -2.00
C LYS A 90 2.77 -78.88 -1.61
N ILE A 91 3.69 -79.54 -2.30
CA ILE A 91 5.13 -79.32 -2.04
C ILE A 91 5.51 -77.92 -2.55
N VAL A 92 6.12 -77.13 -1.67
CA VAL A 92 6.54 -75.75 -1.93
C VAL A 92 7.31 -75.64 -3.25
N ASN A 93 7.03 -74.60 -4.04
CA ASN A 93 7.67 -74.33 -5.34
C ASN A 93 7.52 -75.43 -6.42
N THR A 94 6.55 -76.33 -6.28
CA THR A 94 6.25 -77.36 -7.28
C THR A 94 4.75 -77.49 -7.49
N ASP A 95 4.26 -77.89 -8.67
CA ASP A 95 2.83 -78.20 -8.83
C ASP A 95 2.43 -79.59 -8.34
N PHE A 96 3.23 -80.19 -7.46
CA PHE A 96 2.97 -81.52 -6.90
C PHE A 96 2.11 -81.43 -5.63
N PHE A 97 0.89 -81.94 -5.71
CA PHE A 97 0.01 -82.13 -4.57
C PHE A 97 0.16 -83.54 -3.98
N LEU A 98 0.15 -83.64 -2.66
CA LEU A 98 0.23 -84.92 -1.96
C LEU A 98 -1.03 -85.74 -2.22
N SER A 99 -0.87 -87.03 -2.52
CA SER A 99 -1.99 -87.91 -2.84
C SER A 99 -2.99 -88.02 -1.68
N ALA A 100 -4.30 -87.99 -2.00
CA ALA A 100 -5.45 -87.63 -1.15
C ALA A 100 -5.72 -86.10 -1.06
N ASN A 101 -5.87 -85.47 -2.23
CA ASN A 101 -5.78 -84.02 -2.44
C ASN A 101 -6.82 -83.11 -1.73
N PHE A 102 -7.88 -83.62 -1.09
CA PHE A 102 -8.90 -82.75 -0.48
C PHE A 102 -9.53 -83.42 0.75
N LEU A 103 -9.58 -82.72 1.88
CA LEU A 103 -10.38 -83.13 3.02
C LEU A 103 -11.18 -81.96 3.58
N THR A 104 -12.45 -82.23 3.88
CA THR A 104 -13.41 -81.23 4.32
C THR A 104 -13.67 -81.36 5.81
N VAL A 105 -13.49 -80.27 6.57
CA VAL A 105 -13.57 -80.25 8.05
C VAL A 105 -14.52 -79.14 8.52
N ASN A 106 -15.38 -79.45 9.51
CA ASN A 106 -16.21 -78.48 10.23
C ASN A 106 -15.74 -78.40 11.71
N ILE A 107 -15.40 -77.19 12.15
CA ILE A 107 -14.85 -76.91 13.49
C ILE A 107 -15.83 -75.96 14.24
N PRO A 108 -16.52 -76.43 15.31
CA PRO A 108 -17.52 -75.63 16.02
C PRO A 108 -16.91 -74.59 17.00
N VAL A 109 -17.60 -73.46 17.19
CA VAL A 109 -17.23 -72.35 18.10
C VAL A 109 -17.62 -72.68 19.56
N GLU A 110 -16.73 -72.46 20.53
CA GLU A 110 -17.03 -72.48 21.97
C GLU A 110 -17.30 -71.05 22.46
N ILE A 111 -18.50 -70.75 22.99
CA ILE A 111 -18.91 -69.40 23.39
C ILE A 111 -18.49 -69.12 24.84
N GLU A 112 -17.54 -68.19 25.03
CA GLU A 112 -16.91 -67.85 26.32
C GLU A 112 -17.70 -66.85 27.19
N TYR A 113 -18.41 -65.93 26.55
CA TYR A 113 -19.14 -64.84 27.20
C TYR A 113 -20.63 -64.88 26.85
N GLU A 114 -21.46 -64.37 27.74
CA GLU A 114 -22.87 -64.10 27.47
C GLU A 114 -23.24 -62.73 28.03
N GLY A 115 -24.12 -62.01 27.34
CA GLY A 115 -24.60 -60.71 27.81
C GLY A 115 -25.70 -60.15 26.92
N TYR A 116 -26.56 -59.34 27.52
CA TYR A 116 -27.76 -58.76 26.92
C TYR A 116 -27.99 -57.33 27.41
N ILE A 117 -28.45 -56.46 26.50
CA ILE A 117 -29.06 -55.17 26.86
C ILE A 117 -30.57 -55.41 27.03
N GLU A 118 -31.12 -55.04 28.18
CA GLU A 118 -32.48 -55.41 28.57
C GLU A 118 -33.44 -54.24 28.70
N PHE A 119 -32.96 -53.08 29.17
CA PHE A 119 -33.80 -51.89 29.35
C PHE A 119 -33.15 -50.67 28.72
N PHE A 120 -34.00 -49.83 28.13
CA PHE A 120 -33.60 -48.56 27.55
C PHE A 120 -34.67 -47.49 27.77
N ASP A 121 -34.23 -46.28 28.10
CA ASP A 121 -35.04 -45.07 28.21
C ASP A 121 -34.28 -43.84 27.66
N LYS A 122 -34.89 -42.66 27.69
CA LYS A 122 -34.28 -41.43 27.15
C LYS A 122 -33.02 -40.96 27.90
N THR A 123 -32.72 -41.54 29.06
CA THR A 123 -31.61 -41.15 29.92
C THR A 123 -30.48 -42.18 29.94
N GLY A 124 -30.70 -43.39 29.43
CA GLY A 124 -29.69 -44.45 29.48
C GLY A 124 -30.21 -45.84 29.13
N PHE A 125 -29.34 -46.85 29.27
CA PHE A 125 -29.68 -48.26 29.17
C PHE A 125 -29.09 -49.09 30.30
N SER A 126 -29.63 -50.28 30.51
CA SER A 126 -29.08 -51.28 31.42
C SER A 126 -29.18 -52.69 30.83
N GLY A 127 -28.31 -53.57 31.33
CA GLY A 127 -28.20 -54.94 30.88
C GLY A 127 -27.35 -55.78 31.84
N TRP A 128 -26.86 -56.91 31.34
CA TRP A 128 -25.91 -57.76 32.05
C TRP A 128 -24.88 -58.39 31.11
N ALA A 129 -23.72 -58.74 31.65
CA ALA A 129 -22.68 -59.50 30.96
C ALA A 129 -21.91 -60.38 31.97
N TYR A 130 -21.61 -61.62 31.59
CA TYR A 130 -20.83 -62.54 32.41
C TYR A 130 -19.89 -63.42 31.56
N SER A 131 -18.83 -63.93 32.20
CA SER A 131 -17.91 -64.89 31.62
C SER A 131 -18.18 -66.29 32.17
N LYS A 132 -18.30 -67.30 31.30
CA LYS A 132 -18.43 -68.70 31.73
C LYS A 132 -17.14 -69.26 32.35
N LYS A 133 -15.98 -68.70 32.01
CA LYS A 133 -14.68 -69.15 32.55
C LYS A 133 -14.42 -68.61 33.96
N THR A 134 -14.91 -67.40 34.24
CA THR A 134 -14.74 -66.73 35.53
C THR A 134 -16.11 -66.26 36.05
N PRO A 135 -16.98 -67.20 36.48
CA PRO A 135 -18.39 -66.93 36.70
C PRO A 135 -18.66 -65.90 37.80
N ASP A 136 -17.77 -65.71 38.77
CA ASP A 136 -17.97 -64.73 39.86
C ASP A 136 -17.26 -63.39 39.64
N ALA A 137 -16.53 -63.24 38.53
CA ALA A 137 -15.81 -62.01 38.21
C ALA A 137 -16.70 -61.05 37.41
N SER A 138 -16.63 -59.76 37.73
CA SER A 138 -17.25 -58.71 36.93
C SER A 138 -16.57 -58.59 35.56
N VAL A 139 -17.31 -58.10 34.59
CA VAL A 139 -16.84 -57.90 33.21
C VAL A 139 -16.97 -56.42 32.85
N ASP A 140 -15.92 -55.85 32.28
CA ASP A 140 -15.96 -54.47 31.78
C ASP A 140 -16.48 -54.45 30.34
N ILE A 141 -17.27 -53.42 30.04
CA ILE A 141 -18.03 -53.26 28.80
C ILE A 141 -17.73 -51.89 28.22
N GLU A 142 -17.16 -51.84 27.02
CA GLU A 142 -17.00 -50.62 26.23
C GLU A 142 -18.29 -50.29 25.48
N ILE A 143 -18.68 -49.02 25.52
CA ILE A 143 -19.88 -48.48 24.87
C ILE A 143 -19.44 -47.57 23.74
N TYR A 144 -19.93 -47.82 22.54
CA TYR A 144 -19.55 -47.09 21.32
C TYR A 144 -20.76 -46.46 20.65
N ASP A 145 -20.54 -45.30 20.02
CA ASP A 145 -21.40 -44.84 18.92
C ASP A 145 -20.96 -45.58 17.65
N ALA A 146 -21.78 -46.51 17.17
CA ALA A 146 -21.45 -47.35 16.01
C ALA A 146 -21.44 -46.60 14.67
N ALA A 147 -22.12 -45.46 14.57
CA ALA A 147 -22.08 -44.66 13.35
C ALA A 147 -20.73 -43.97 13.19
N THR A 148 -20.15 -43.51 14.29
CA THR A 148 -18.86 -42.78 14.29
C THR A 148 -17.66 -43.64 14.71
N GLN A 149 -17.89 -44.85 15.23
CA GLN A 149 -16.89 -45.72 15.85
C GLN A 149 -16.15 -45.07 17.04
N THR A 150 -16.81 -44.14 17.74
CA THR A 150 -16.22 -43.43 18.87
C THR A 150 -16.55 -44.16 20.17
N LEU A 151 -15.53 -44.45 20.99
CA LEU A 151 -15.73 -44.93 22.36
C LEU A 151 -16.37 -43.81 23.19
N ILE A 152 -17.54 -44.08 23.76
CA ILE A 152 -18.29 -43.16 24.61
C ILE A 152 -17.81 -43.31 26.06
N ASP A 153 -17.86 -44.53 26.59
CA ASP A 153 -17.42 -44.83 27.95
C ASP A 153 -17.18 -46.34 28.16
N THR A 154 -16.67 -46.72 29.34
CA THR A 154 -16.54 -48.11 29.79
C THR A 154 -17.26 -48.30 31.11
N VAL A 155 -18.15 -49.30 31.20
CA VAL A 155 -18.91 -49.64 32.41
C VAL A 155 -18.58 -51.04 32.90
N THR A 156 -18.58 -51.24 34.21
CA THR A 156 -18.39 -52.56 34.82
C THR A 156 -19.73 -53.21 35.12
N ALA A 157 -19.88 -54.48 34.75
CA ALA A 157 -21.02 -55.31 35.13
C ALA A 157 -20.80 -55.91 36.52
N ASP A 158 -21.12 -55.14 37.57
CA ASP A 158 -20.95 -55.50 38.98
C ASP A 158 -22.19 -55.28 39.85
N ILE A 159 -23.32 -54.87 39.25
CA ILE A 159 -24.56 -54.62 39.97
C ILE A 159 -25.25 -55.95 40.28
N TYR A 160 -25.53 -56.19 41.57
CA TYR A 160 -26.24 -57.38 42.02
C TYR A 160 -27.71 -57.37 41.58
N ARG A 161 -28.12 -58.48 40.97
CA ARG A 161 -29.50 -58.77 40.59
C ARG A 161 -29.87 -60.20 40.96
N LYS A 162 -30.92 -60.32 41.78
CA LYS A 162 -31.39 -61.61 42.29
C LYS A 162 -31.84 -62.56 41.17
N ASP A 163 -32.42 -62.02 40.10
CA ASP A 163 -32.86 -62.82 38.95
C ASP A 163 -31.71 -63.44 38.15
N LEU A 164 -30.54 -62.79 38.11
CA LEU A 164 -29.33 -63.33 37.48
C LEU A 164 -28.74 -64.47 38.31
N GLU A 165 -28.69 -64.30 39.64
CA GLU A 165 -28.26 -65.37 40.55
C GLU A 165 -29.21 -66.59 40.47
N ASP A 166 -30.54 -66.35 40.50
CA ASP A 166 -31.55 -67.41 40.38
C ASP A 166 -31.49 -68.13 39.00
N ALA A 167 -30.98 -67.44 37.95
CA ALA A 167 -30.73 -68.00 36.62
C ALA A 167 -29.38 -68.75 36.48
N GLY A 168 -28.56 -68.78 37.54
CA GLY A 168 -27.25 -69.44 37.54
C GLY A 168 -26.13 -68.61 36.90
N ILE A 169 -26.32 -67.30 36.75
CA ILE A 169 -25.31 -66.37 36.26
C ILE A 169 -24.45 -65.92 37.45
N GLY A 170 -23.38 -66.67 37.71
CA GLY A 170 -22.37 -66.32 38.70
C GLY A 170 -22.92 -66.11 40.11
N ASN A 171 -22.48 -65.02 40.74
CA ASN A 171 -22.92 -64.58 42.07
C ASN A 171 -24.06 -63.53 42.02
N GLY A 172 -24.64 -63.30 40.84
CA GLY A 172 -25.68 -62.29 40.60
C GLY A 172 -25.17 -60.86 40.37
N CYS A 173 -23.89 -60.55 40.60
CA CYS A 173 -23.29 -59.23 40.39
C CYS A 173 -22.78 -59.05 38.96
N HIS A 174 -23.69 -59.15 37.98
CA HIS A 174 -23.34 -59.12 36.56
C HIS A 174 -24.18 -58.12 35.75
N ALA A 175 -24.95 -57.26 36.42
CA ALA A 175 -25.71 -56.22 35.74
C ALA A 175 -24.93 -54.91 35.67
N PHE A 176 -25.31 -54.04 34.73
CA PHE A 176 -24.75 -52.70 34.56
C PHE A 176 -25.86 -51.70 34.20
N ARG A 177 -25.60 -50.41 34.45
CA ARG A 177 -26.40 -49.27 34.02
C ARG A 177 -25.44 -48.26 33.39
N PHE A 178 -25.86 -47.69 32.26
CA PHE A 178 -25.17 -46.59 31.60
C PHE A 178 -26.15 -45.44 31.39
N ASP A 179 -25.79 -44.26 31.87
CA ASP A 179 -26.54 -43.04 31.63
C ASP A 179 -25.91 -42.29 30.44
N LEU A 180 -26.73 -41.82 29.51
CA LEU A 180 -26.30 -41.14 28.30
C LEU A 180 -25.68 -39.77 28.66
N PRO A 181 -24.49 -39.43 28.15
CA PRO A 181 -23.89 -38.11 28.37
C PRO A 181 -24.72 -36.97 27.78
N ASP A 182 -24.76 -35.83 28.47
CA ASP A 182 -25.57 -34.65 28.08
C ASP A 182 -25.27 -34.16 26.65
N TYR A 183 -24.02 -34.29 26.18
CA TYR A 183 -23.63 -33.87 24.83
C TYR A 183 -24.30 -34.66 23.70
N MET A 184 -24.89 -35.83 24.00
CA MET A 184 -25.63 -36.63 23.02
C MET A 184 -27.08 -36.16 22.85
N ALA A 185 -27.54 -35.19 23.63
CA ALA A 185 -28.84 -34.53 23.46
C ALA A 185 -28.77 -33.45 22.36
N ASP A 186 -28.29 -33.80 21.16
CA ASP A 186 -28.06 -32.85 20.05
C ASP A 186 -29.19 -32.87 19.00
N GLY A 187 -30.27 -33.61 19.27
CA GLY A 187 -31.40 -33.80 18.37
C GLY A 187 -31.12 -34.69 17.16
N LYS A 188 -29.91 -35.26 17.03
CA LYS A 188 -29.54 -36.22 15.99
C LYS A 188 -29.80 -37.65 16.45
N GLU A 189 -29.75 -38.56 15.47
CA GLU A 189 -29.95 -39.99 15.67
C GLU A 189 -28.60 -40.66 15.99
N HIS A 190 -28.48 -41.29 17.16
CA HIS A 190 -27.29 -42.01 17.61
C HIS A 190 -27.54 -43.52 17.62
N THR A 191 -26.56 -44.32 17.18
CA THR A 191 -26.64 -45.79 17.22
C THR A 191 -25.63 -46.33 18.23
N ILE A 192 -26.09 -46.87 19.36
CA ILE A 192 -25.24 -47.29 20.48
C ILE A 192 -25.02 -48.82 20.45
N THR A 193 -23.79 -49.22 20.75
CA THR A 193 -23.37 -50.64 20.83
C THR A 193 -22.49 -50.89 22.06
N ALA A 194 -22.50 -52.12 22.57
CA ALA A 194 -21.76 -52.51 23.78
C ALA A 194 -20.95 -53.79 23.54
N LYS A 195 -19.68 -53.77 23.93
CA LYS A 195 -18.70 -54.84 23.68
C LYS A 195 -17.92 -55.16 24.95
N ILE A 196 -17.60 -56.42 25.20
CA ILE A 196 -16.73 -56.77 26.34
C ILE A 196 -15.30 -56.31 26.04
N VAL A 197 -14.73 -55.57 26.98
CA VAL A 197 -13.36 -55.02 26.91
C VAL A 197 -12.35 -56.09 26.52
N ASN A 198 -11.45 -55.76 25.59
CA ASN A 198 -10.39 -56.65 25.08
C ASN A 198 -10.88 -57.94 24.39
N THR A 199 -12.12 -58.00 23.95
CA THR A 199 -12.67 -59.14 23.19
C THR A 199 -13.41 -58.65 21.95
N ASP A 200 -13.72 -59.54 21.00
CA ASP A 200 -14.64 -59.25 19.88
C ASP A 200 -16.11 -59.60 20.19
N PHE A 201 -16.44 -59.83 21.46
CA PHE A 201 -17.79 -60.21 21.87
C PHE A 201 -18.68 -58.98 22.13
N PHE A 202 -19.76 -58.87 21.37
CA PHE A 202 -20.81 -57.86 21.54
C PHE A 202 -22.00 -58.42 22.32
N LEU A 203 -22.61 -57.59 23.16
CA LEU A 203 -23.79 -57.97 23.94
C LEU A 203 -25.00 -58.11 23.01
N SER A 204 -25.76 -59.18 23.18
CA SER A 204 -26.92 -59.50 22.34
C SER A 204 -28.00 -58.42 22.45
N ALA A 205 -28.55 -58.00 21.28
CA ALA A 205 -29.27 -56.74 20.98
C ALA A 205 -28.36 -55.61 20.43
N ASN A 206 -27.51 -55.96 19.45
CA ASN A 206 -26.36 -55.20 18.95
C ASN A 206 -26.58 -53.77 18.44
N PHE A 207 -27.79 -53.22 18.33
CA PHE A 207 -27.98 -51.84 17.86
C PHE A 207 -29.21 -51.20 18.49
N LEU A 208 -28.98 -50.08 19.18
CA LEU A 208 -30.04 -49.23 19.66
C LEU A 208 -29.93 -47.86 19.00
N THR A 209 -30.95 -47.48 18.24
CA THR A 209 -31.03 -46.17 17.60
C THR A 209 -31.90 -45.23 18.43
N VAL A 210 -31.34 -44.10 18.84
CA VAL A 210 -31.97 -43.15 19.78
C VAL A 210 -31.94 -41.75 19.21
N ASN A 211 -33.03 -41.00 19.36
CA ASN A 211 -33.06 -39.55 19.17
C ASN A 211 -33.39 -38.93 20.54
N ILE A 212 -32.39 -38.26 21.12
CA ILE A 212 -32.52 -37.61 22.42
C ILE A 212 -32.89 -36.14 22.16
N PRO A 213 -34.12 -35.71 22.49
CA PRO A 213 -34.54 -34.33 22.23
C PRO A 213 -33.81 -33.35 23.15
N ILE A 214 -33.35 -32.22 22.58
CA ILE A 214 -32.76 -31.10 23.33
C ILE A 214 -33.78 -30.56 24.33
N GLU A 215 -33.46 -30.59 25.63
CA GLU A 215 -34.19 -29.79 26.62
C GLU A 215 -33.66 -28.34 26.52
N ILE A 216 -34.45 -27.47 25.90
CA ILE A 216 -34.05 -26.08 25.61
C ILE A 216 -33.98 -25.29 26.93
N GLU A 217 -32.79 -25.18 27.52
CA GLU A 217 -32.54 -24.46 28.79
C GLU A 217 -32.72 -22.94 28.66
N TYR A 218 -32.48 -22.40 27.47
CA TYR A 218 -32.55 -20.97 27.17
C TYR A 218 -33.45 -20.70 25.98
N GLU A 219 -34.18 -19.60 26.01
CA GLU A 219 -34.91 -19.10 24.85
C GLU A 219 -34.52 -17.65 24.61
N GLY A 220 -34.43 -17.26 23.34
CA GLY A 220 -34.16 -15.89 22.98
C GLY A 220 -34.29 -15.65 21.48
N TYR A 221 -34.65 -14.42 21.14
CA TYR A 221 -34.96 -13.98 19.78
C TYR A 221 -34.45 -12.55 19.56
N ILE A 222 -33.93 -12.30 18.36
CA ILE A 222 -33.75 -10.94 17.84
C ILE A 222 -35.02 -10.55 17.09
N GLU A 223 -35.65 -9.45 17.46
CA GLU A 223 -37.01 -9.11 16.99
C GLU A 223 -37.07 -7.84 16.16
N VAL A 224 -36.29 -6.81 16.52
CA VAL A 224 -36.31 -5.51 15.85
C VAL A 224 -34.92 -5.17 15.39
N PHE A 225 -34.82 -4.79 14.13
CA PHE A 225 -33.59 -4.35 13.49
C PHE A 225 -33.78 -3.01 12.80
N ASP A 226 -32.85 -2.09 13.01
CA ASP A 226 -32.79 -0.80 12.33
C ASP A 226 -31.33 -0.41 12.01
N LYS A 227 -31.15 0.76 11.40
CA LYS A 227 -29.82 1.23 10.97
C LYS A 227 -28.86 1.53 12.13
N THR A 228 -29.35 1.62 13.35
CA THR A 228 -28.56 2.01 14.53
C THR A 228 -28.33 0.83 15.48
N GLY A 229 -28.94 -0.33 15.24
CA GLY A 229 -28.75 -1.52 16.07
C GLY A 229 -29.88 -2.54 15.97
N PHE A 230 -29.96 -3.41 16.97
CA PHE A 230 -31.03 -4.39 17.11
C PHE A 230 -31.46 -4.59 18.56
N SER A 231 -32.71 -5.01 18.76
CA SER A 231 -33.23 -5.38 20.06
C SER A 231 -33.91 -6.75 20.01
N GLY A 232 -33.94 -7.40 21.15
CA GLY A 232 -34.52 -8.71 21.32
C GLY A 232 -34.79 -9.04 22.77
N TRP A 233 -34.93 -10.32 23.07
CA TRP A 233 -35.01 -10.84 24.42
C TRP A 233 -34.29 -12.18 24.53
N ALA A 234 -33.84 -12.50 25.75
CA ALA A 234 -33.32 -13.81 26.10
C ALA A 234 -33.59 -14.11 27.58
N TYR A 235 -33.91 -15.35 27.91
CA TYR A 235 -34.10 -15.79 29.30
C TYR A 235 -33.72 -17.27 29.49
N SER A 236 -33.48 -17.63 30.75
CA SER A 236 -33.24 -19.01 31.16
C SER A 236 -34.52 -19.61 31.75
N LYS A 237 -34.96 -20.78 31.27
CA LYS A 237 -36.09 -21.49 31.86
C LYS A 237 -35.79 -22.02 33.26
N LYS A 238 -34.51 -22.30 33.54
CA LYS A 238 -34.03 -22.80 34.83
C LYS A 238 -34.00 -21.72 35.90
N ASN A 239 -33.67 -20.48 35.50
CA ASN A 239 -33.63 -19.31 36.36
C ASN A 239 -34.51 -18.19 35.78
N PRO A 240 -35.85 -18.36 35.80
CA PRO A 240 -36.77 -17.54 35.01
C PRO A 240 -36.77 -16.08 35.39
N ASP A 241 -36.42 -15.69 36.62
CA ASP A 241 -36.42 -14.29 37.07
C ASP A 241 -35.03 -13.62 37.03
N THR A 242 -34.01 -14.32 36.52
CA THR A 242 -32.63 -13.83 36.46
C THR A 242 -32.29 -13.37 35.03
N PRO A 243 -31.85 -12.12 34.84
CA PRO A 243 -31.32 -11.66 33.56
C PRO A 243 -30.16 -12.52 33.07
N VAL A 244 -30.05 -12.65 31.75
CA VAL A 244 -28.93 -13.35 31.09
C VAL A 244 -28.07 -12.34 30.33
N ASP A 245 -26.76 -12.57 30.34
CA ASP A 245 -25.82 -11.78 29.54
C ASP A 245 -25.65 -12.41 28.15
N ILE A 246 -25.50 -11.56 27.14
CA ILE A 246 -25.47 -11.91 25.73
C ILE A 246 -24.20 -11.33 25.11
N GLU A 247 -23.32 -12.19 24.63
CA GLU A 247 -22.14 -11.83 23.83
C GLU A 247 -22.54 -11.61 22.38
N ILE A 248 -22.05 -10.51 21.81
CA ILE A 248 -22.31 -10.12 20.42
C ILE A 248 -21.00 -10.20 19.66
N TYR A 249 -20.98 -11.01 18.61
CA TYR A 249 -19.78 -11.28 17.81
C TYR A 249 -19.96 -10.79 16.38
N ASP A 250 -18.87 -10.30 15.79
CA ASP A 250 -18.72 -10.26 14.35
C ASP A 250 -18.17 -11.62 13.89
N SER A 251 -19.03 -12.43 13.29
CA SER A 251 -18.66 -13.75 12.78
C SER A 251 -17.73 -13.69 11.57
N SER A 252 -17.67 -12.55 10.86
CA SER A 252 -16.77 -12.40 9.72
C SER A 252 -15.30 -12.33 10.14
N THR A 253 -15.04 -11.72 11.30
CA THR A 253 -13.71 -11.49 11.87
C THR A 253 -13.43 -12.36 13.11
N GLN A 254 -14.45 -13.07 13.61
CA GLN A 254 -14.42 -13.87 14.85
C GLN A 254 -14.09 -13.04 16.10
N THR A 255 -14.48 -11.77 16.12
CA THR A 255 -14.21 -10.87 17.25
C THR A 255 -15.45 -10.64 18.10
N LEU A 256 -15.30 -10.71 19.43
CA LEU A 256 -16.30 -10.20 20.37
C LEU A 256 -16.41 -8.68 20.23
N ILE A 257 -17.60 -8.18 19.93
CA ILE A 257 -17.87 -6.74 19.82
C ILE A 257 -18.23 -6.18 21.19
N ASP A 258 -19.22 -6.78 21.86
CA ASP A 258 -19.69 -6.32 23.18
C ASP A 258 -20.48 -7.43 23.90
N THR A 259 -20.82 -7.19 25.17
CA THR A 259 -21.71 -8.01 25.98
C THR A 259 -22.86 -7.16 26.55
N VAL A 260 -24.10 -7.57 26.29
CA VAL A 260 -25.31 -6.86 26.76
C VAL A 260 -26.12 -7.73 27.72
N THR A 261 -26.65 -7.14 28.77
CA THR A 261 -27.53 -7.82 29.72
C THR A 261 -28.99 -7.68 29.27
N ALA A 262 -29.73 -8.79 29.27
CA ALA A 262 -31.16 -8.83 29.00
C ALA A 262 -31.96 -8.59 30.30
N ASP A 263 -31.99 -7.35 30.77
CA ASP A 263 -32.61 -6.93 32.03
C ASP A 263 -33.75 -5.92 31.86
N THR A 264 -34.09 -5.54 30.62
CA THR A 264 -35.11 -4.51 30.37
C THR A 264 -36.51 -5.11 30.46
N TYR A 265 -37.38 -4.45 31.25
CA TYR A 265 -38.78 -4.88 31.41
C TYR A 265 -39.60 -4.67 30.15
N ARG A 266 -40.32 -5.72 29.74
CA ARG A 266 -41.32 -5.71 28.69
C ARG A 266 -42.57 -6.47 29.13
N LYS A 267 -43.70 -5.76 29.10
CA LYS A 267 -44.99 -6.27 29.56
C LYS A 267 -45.46 -7.50 28.78
N ASP A 268 -45.17 -7.55 27.49
CA ASP A 268 -45.54 -8.66 26.61
C ASP A 268 -44.76 -9.95 26.92
N LEU A 269 -43.52 -9.84 27.41
CA LEU A 269 -42.72 -11.00 27.84
C LEU A 269 -43.31 -11.60 29.13
N GLU A 270 -43.65 -10.76 30.10
CA GLU A 270 -44.32 -11.19 31.35
C GLU A 270 -45.68 -11.84 31.05
N GLU A 271 -46.52 -11.22 30.21
CA GLU A 271 -47.82 -11.77 29.79
C GLU A 271 -47.70 -13.10 29.02
N SER A 272 -46.54 -13.35 28.39
CA SER A 272 -46.23 -14.59 27.67
C SER A 272 -45.58 -15.66 28.55
N GLY A 273 -45.40 -15.41 29.85
CA GLY A 273 -44.82 -16.36 30.81
C GLY A 273 -43.29 -16.42 30.79
N ILE A 274 -42.63 -15.40 30.22
CA ILE A 274 -41.18 -15.26 30.22
C ILE A 274 -40.77 -14.53 31.50
N GLY A 275 -40.54 -15.30 32.57
CA GLY A 275 -40.00 -14.80 33.83
C GLY A 275 -40.82 -13.67 34.45
N ASN A 276 -40.11 -12.65 34.94
CA ASN A 276 -40.68 -11.42 35.49
C ASN A 276 -40.82 -10.28 34.46
N GLY A 277 -40.63 -10.59 33.18
CA GLY A 277 -40.67 -9.62 32.07
C GLY A 277 -39.38 -8.81 31.86
N CYS A 278 -38.39 -8.86 32.76
CA CYS A 278 -37.10 -8.16 32.63
C CYS A 278 -36.08 -8.97 31.84
N HIS A 279 -36.40 -9.27 30.57
CA HIS A 279 -35.62 -10.16 29.71
C HIS A 279 -35.33 -9.58 28.32
N ALA A 280 -35.62 -8.29 28.12
CA ALA A 280 -35.33 -7.62 26.87
C ALA A 280 -33.96 -6.94 26.87
N PHE A 281 -33.38 -6.75 25.69
CA PHE A 281 -32.14 -6.02 25.50
C PHE A 281 -32.18 -5.18 24.22
N ARG A 282 -31.33 -4.15 24.16
CA ARG A 282 -31.01 -3.37 22.97
C ARG A 282 -29.49 -3.32 22.82
N PHE A 283 -29.01 -3.59 21.62
CA PHE A 283 -27.63 -3.35 21.22
C PHE A 283 -27.62 -2.27 20.15
N ASP A 284 -26.85 -1.23 20.38
CA ASP A 284 -26.59 -0.17 19.39
C ASP A 284 -25.24 -0.42 18.73
N PHE A 285 -25.18 -0.27 17.42
CA PHE A 285 -23.94 -0.52 16.69
C PHE A 285 -22.86 0.47 17.08
N PRO A 286 -21.68 0.02 17.55
CA PRO A 286 -20.58 0.91 17.83
C PRO A 286 -19.99 1.48 16.54
N ASP A 287 -19.43 2.70 16.62
CA ASP A 287 -18.93 3.46 15.46
C ASP A 287 -17.92 2.69 14.60
N HIS A 288 -17.16 1.75 15.18
CA HIS A 288 -16.16 0.96 14.45
C HIS A 288 -16.75 -0.09 13.50
N LEU A 289 -18.06 -0.40 13.59
CA LEU A 289 -18.75 -1.25 12.60
C LEU A 289 -19.28 -0.44 11.39
N ALA A 290 -19.16 0.88 11.41
CA ALA A 290 -19.52 1.76 10.29
C ALA A 290 -18.31 1.99 9.38
N ASP A 291 -17.72 0.91 8.87
CA ASP A 291 -16.52 0.92 8.01
C ASP A 291 -16.84 0.76 6.51
N GLY A 292 -18.12 0.58 6.16
CA GLY A 292 -18.60 0.36 4.80
C GLY A 292 -18.47 -1.08 4.30
N ASN A 293 -17.92 -2.00 5.10
CA ASN A 293 -17.87 -3.43 4.83
C ASN A 293 -19.16 -4.13 5.27
N GLU A 294 -19.30 -5.38 4.82
CA GLU A 294 -20.41 -6.25 5.20
C GLU A 294 -20.01 -7.06 6.44
N HIS A 295 -20.71 -6.84 7.56
CA HIS A 295 -20.51 -7.58 8.81
C HIS A 295 -21.62 -8.62 9.01
N THR A 296 -21.26 -9.78 9.58
CA THR A 296 -22.24 -10.81 9.97
C THR A 296 -22.29 -10.91 11.49
N ILE A 297 -23.36 -10.37 12.08
CA ILE A 297 -23.50 -10.26 13.54
C ILE A 297 -24.25 -11.48 14.09
N THR A 298 -23.71 -12.06 15.15
CA THR A 298 -24.31 -13.17 15.92
C THR A 298 -24.42 -12.81 17.40
N ALA A 299 -25.49 -13.26 18.06
CA ALA A 299 -25.70 -13.07 19.51
C ALA A 299 -25.82 -14.41 20.23
N LYS A 300 -25.07 -14.58 21.31
CA LYS A 300 -24.89 -15.84 22.05
C LYS A 300 -24.99 -15.60 23.56
N ILE A 301 -25.66 -16.47 24.32
CA ILE A 301 -25.71 -16.33 25.78
C ILE A 301 -24.33 -16.66 26.37
N VAL A 302 -23.82 -15.78 27.22
CA VAL A 302 -22.51 -15.90 27.90
C VAL A 302 -22.37 -17.27 28.56
N ASN A 303 -21.20 -17.92 28.39
CA ASN A 303 -20.86 -19.23 28.95
C ASN A 303 -21.75 -20.41 28.52
N THR A 304 -22.49 -20.29 27.42
CA THR A 304 -23.27 -21.40 26.83
C THR A 304 -22.82 -21.64 25.40
N ASP A 305 -23.45 -22.56 24.64
CA ASP A 305 -23.37 -22.60 23.17
C ASP A 305 -24.71 -22.21 22.52
N PHE A 306 -25.58 -21.55 23.28
CA PHE A 306 -26.91 -21.14 22.84
C PHE A 306 -26.86 -19.80 22.11
N PHE A 307 -27.22 -19.80 20.83
CA PHE A 307 -27.39 -18.61 20.01
C PHE A 307 -28.86 -18.19 19.97
N LEU A 308 -29.12 -16.89 20.03
CA LEU A 308 -30.48 -16.35 19.94
C LEU A 308 -31.02 -16.58 18.52
N SER A 309 -32.29 -16.98 18.45
CA SER A 309 -33.01 -17.29 17.21
C SER A 309 -33.05 -16.06 16.29
N ALA A 310 -32.78 -16.26 14.99
CA ALA A 310 -32.38 -15.25 13.98
C ALA A 310 -30.88 -14.89 14.01
N ASN A 311 -30.04 -15.92 14.13
CA ASN A 311 -28.63 -15.86 14.53
C ASN A 311 -27.70 -15.08 13.59
N PHE A 312 -28.08 -14.78 12.35
CA PHE A 312 -27.19 -14.13 11.40
C PHE A 312 -27.86 -12.90 10.82
N LEU A 313 -27.32 -11.74 11.17
CA LEU A 313 -27.70 -10.48 10.56
C LEU A 313 -26.53 -9.97 9.75
N THR A 314 -26.69 -9.97 8.43
CA THR A 314 -25.72 -9.37 7.52
C THR A 314 -26.05 -7.90 7.34
N VAL A 315 -25.16 -7.01 7.80
CA VAL A 315 -25.33 -5.56 7.75
C VAL A 315 -24.16 -4.91 7.05
N ASN A 316 -24.47 -3.98 6.15
CA ASN A 316 -23.51 -2.97 5.71
C ASN A 316 -23.97 -1.66 6.34
N ILE A 317 -23.27 -1.22 7.38
CA ILE A 317 -23.54 0.04 8.06
C ILE A 317 -22.78 1.10 7.26
N PRO A 318 -23.49 1.98 6.52
CA PRO A 318 -22.81 2.99 5.71
C PRO A 318 -22.04 3.93 6.63
N VAL A 319 -20.77 4.17 6.30
CA VAL A 319 -19.95 5.20 6.95
C VAL A 319 -20.74 6.51 6.90
N GLU A 320 -21.20 7.01 8.04
CA GLU A 320 -21.72 8.36 8.09
C GLU A 320 -20.51 9.28 7.88
N ILE A 321 -20.42 9.89 6.69
CA ILE A 321 -19.28 10.73 6.32
C ILE A 321 -19.32 11.99 7.19
N GLU A 322 -18.76 11.89 8.39
CA GLU A 322 -18.73 12.96 9.40
C GLU A 322 -17.93 14.16 8.91
N TYR A 323 -16.89 13.89 8.12
CA TYR A 323 -15.98 14.89 7.60
C TYR A 323 -16.01 14.91 6.10
N GLU A 324 -15.92 16.11 5.52
CA GLU A 324 -15.72 16.24 4.09
C GLU A 324 -14.65 17.28 3.81
N GLY A 325 -13.77 16.98 2.85
CA GLY A 325 -12.74 17.91 2.42
C GLY A 325 -12.06 17.48 1.13
N TYR A 326 -11.51 18.45 0.41
CA TYR A 326 -10.89 18.30 -0.90
C TYR A 326 -9.61 19.12 -0.99
N ILE A 327 -8.64 18.61 -1.74
CA ILE A 327 -7.54 19.40 -2.30
C ILE A 327 -8.00 19.96 -3.64
N GLU A 328 -7.96 21.27 -3.80
CA GLU A 328 -8.47 21.93 -5.03
C GLU A 328 -7.35 22.42 -5.95
N GLY A 329 -6.14 22.61 -5.42
CA GLY A 329 -5.00 23.07 -6.20
C GLY A 329 -3.71 22.99 -5.41
N PHE A 330 -2.63 22.66 -6.11
CA PHE A 330 -1.28 22.64 -5.56
C PHE A 330 -0.26 23.04 -6.62
N ASP A 331 0.82 23.64 -6.17
CA ASP A 331 2.02 23.98 -6.94
C ASP A 331 3.25 23.91 -6.03
N LYS A 332 4.45 24.25 -6.53
CA LYS A 332 5.78 24.04 -5.89
C LYS A 332 6.04 24.86 -4.60
N THR A 333 5.02 25.02 -3.80
CA THR A 333 4.67 26.28 -3.17
C THR A 333 3.84 26.03 -1.95
N GLY A 334 2.81 25.25 -2.18
CA GLY A 334 1.81 24.95 -1.22
C GLY A 334 0.65 24.32 -1.94
N PHE A 335 -0.42 24.23 -1.19
CA PHE A 335 -1.69 23.74 -1.70
C PHE A 335 -2.81 24.37 -0.92
N SER A 336 -3.98 24.37 -1.53
CA SER A 336 -5.22 24.85 -0.92
C SER A 336 -6.30 23.81 -1.05
N GLY A 337 -7.24 23.92 -0.13
CA GLY A 337 -8.43 23.10 -0.11
C GLY A 337 -9.43 23.61 0.91
N TRP A 338 -10.38 22.77 1.22
CA TRP A 338 -11.32 22.98 2.31
C TRP A 338 -11.61 21.68 3.02
N ALA A 339 -12.02 21.78 4.28
CA ALA A 339 -12.45 20.67 5.09
C ALA A 339 -13.41 21.15 6.18
N TYR A 340 -14.44 20.36 6.48
CA TYR A 340 -15.38 20.67 7.54
C TYR A 340 -15.97 19.41 8.18
N ASN A 341 -16.48 19.57 9.39
CA ASN A 341 -17.23 18.54 10.11
C ASN A 341 -18.74 18.79 9.93
N LYS A 342 -19.49 17.82 9.40
CA LYS A 342 -20.94 17.92 9.18
C LYS A 342 -21.75 17.99 10.47
N LYS A 343 -21.26 17.38 11.57
CA LYS A 343 -21.89 17.42 12.89
C LYS A 343 -21.69 18.76 13.60
N ASN A 344 -20.57 19.44 13.35
CA ASN A 344 -20.26 20.76 13.89
C ASN A 344 -19.97 21.76 12.76
N PRO A 345 -20.99 22.09 11.94
CA PRO A 345 -20.81 22.72 10.64
C PRO A 345 -20.20 24.12 10.71
N ASP A 346 -20.31 24.85 11.83
CA ASP A 346 -19.76 26.21 11.95
C ASP A 346 -18.38 26.25 12.64
N THR A 347 -17.82 25.08 13.01
CA THR A 347 -16.54 24.98 13.70
C THR A 347 -15.43 24.58 12.73
N PRO A 348 -14.36 25.39 12.59
CA PRO A 348 -13.18 25.02 11.82
C PRO A 348 -12.54 23.72 12.31
N VAL A 349 -11.98 22.94 11.39
CA VAL A 349 -11.20 21.73 11.70
C VAL A 349 -9.71 21.99 11.46
N ASP A 350 -8.85 21.39 12.27
CA ASP A 350 -7.41 21.41 12.05
C ASP A 350 -7.01 20.35 11.02
N ILE A 351 -6.07 20.70 10.14
CA ILE A 351 -5.56 19.84 9.07
C ILE A 351 -4.09 19.51 9.36
N GLU A 352 -3.74 18.23 9.35
CA GLU A 352 -2.37 17.74 9.48
C GLU A 352 -1.80 17.35 8.11
N ILE A 353 -0.57 17.80 7.86
CA ILE A 353 0.15 17.60 6.60
C ILE A 353 1.36 16.71 6.87
N TYR A 354 1.49 15.64 6.09
CA TYR A 354 2.60 14.69 6.17
C TYR A 354 3.29 14.54 4.83
N ASP A 355 4.62 14.43 4.85
CA ASP A 355 5.39 13.97 3.72
C ASP A 355 5.50 12.45 3.85
N SER A 356 4.69 11.74 3.07
CA SER A 356 4.63 10.28 3.08
C SER A 356 5.91 9.65 2.51
N SER A 357 6.69 10.40 1.73
CA SER A 357 7.96 9.91 1.19
C SER A 357 9.03 9.75 2.27
N THR A 358 8.99 10.61 3.28
CA THR A 358 9.93 10.62 4.42
C THR A 358 9.29 10.21 5.74
N GLN A 359 7.97 10.00 5.75
CA GLN A 359 7.13 9.74 6.92
C GLN A 359 7.23 10.84 7.99
N THR A 360 7.43 12.09 7.57
CA THR A 360 7.56 13.24 8.49
C THR A 360 6.29 14.07 8.54
N HIS A 361 5.89 14.50 9.73
CA HIS A 361 4.91 15.57 9.91
C HIS A 361 5.53 16.90 9.47
N ILE A 362 4.87 17.60 8.55
CA ILE A 362 5.37 18.85 7.94
C ILE A 362 4.74 20.07 8.62
N GLY A 363 3.47 19.98 9.04
CA GLY A 363 2.78 21.07 9.69
C GLY A 363 1.30 20.81 9.95
N THR A 364 0.65 21.78 10.59
CA THR A 364 -0.78 21.78 10.90
C THR A 364 -1.37 23.16 10.62
N VAL A 365 -2.52 23.23 9.96
CA VAL A 365 -3.21 24.49 9.62
C VAL A 365 -4.71 24.39 9.93
N PRO A 366 -5.36 25.42 10.49
CA PRO A 366 -6.81 25.43 10.63
C PRO A 366 -7.49 25.69 9.28
N ALA A 367 -8.61 25.01 9.05
CA ALA A 367 -9.52 25.29 7.94
C ALA A 367 -10.55 26.34 8.39
N ASP A 368 -10.12 27.59 8.57
CA ASP A 368 -10.90 28.70 9.13
C ASP A 368 -11.08 29.89 8.17
N THR A 369 -10.59 29.77 6.92
CA THR A 369 -10.66 30.86 5.95
C THR A 369 -12.04 30.91 5.29
N TYR A 370 -12.67 32.09 5.32
CA TYR A 370 -13.98 32.31 4.70
C TYR A 370 -13.93 32.25 3.16
N ARG A 371 -14.85 31.49 2.59
CA ARG A 371 -15.12 31.42 1.15
C ARG A 371 -16.62 31.43 0.87
N LYS A 372 -17.04 32.40 0.05
CA LYS A 372 -18.46 32.62 -0.30
C LYS A 372 -19.08 31.42 -1.01
N ASP A 373 -18.31 30.74 -1.86
CA ASP A 373 -18.76 29.57 -2.59
C ASP A 373 -19.01 28.35 -1.70
N LEU A 374 -18.27 28.21 -0.59
CA LEU A 374 -18.49 27.15 0.40
C LEU A 374 -19.80 27.39 1.18
N GLU A 375 -20.04 28.63 1.62
CA GLU A 375 -21.30 29.03 2.27
C GLU A 375 -22.49 28.82 1.32
N GLU A 376 -22.39 29.26 0.06
CA GLU A 376 -23.43 29.06 -0.97
C GLU A 376 -23.69 27.58 -1.29
N SER A 377 -22.70 26.71 -1.05
CA SER A 377 -22.79 25.27 -1.24
C SER A 377 -23.28 24.53 0.02
N GLY A 378 -23.63 25.25 1.09
CA GLY A 378 -24.13 24.66 2.34
C GLY A 378 -23.05 24.08 3.26
N ILE A 379 -21.79 24.48 3.08
CA ILE A 379 -20.66 24.09 3.92
C ILE A 379 -20.53 25.11 5.05
N GLY A 380 -21.29 24.86 6.12
CA GLY A 380 -21.22 25.66 7.36
C GLY A 380 -21.45 27.15 7.16
N ASN A 381 -20.64 27.95 7.84
CA ASN A 381 -20.61 29.40 7.73
C ASN A 381 -19.63 29.92 6.65
N GLY A 382 -19.09 29.02 5.81
CA GLY A 382 -18.11 29.32 4.77
C GLY A 382 -16.66 29.44 5.26
N CYS A 383 -16.38 29.43 6.56
CA CYS A 383 -15.03 29.49 7.14
C CYS A 383 -14.38 28.11 7.24
N HIS A 384 -14.22 27.44 6.10
CA HIS A 384 -13.75 26.04 6.01
C HIS A 384 -12.63 25.83 5.02
N ALA A 385 -12.09 26.91 4.44
CA ALA A 385 -10.96 26.81 3.53
C ALA A 385 -9.63 26.89 4.29
N PHE A 386 -8.58 26.33 3.70
CA PHE A 386 -7.21 26.46 4.19
C PHE A 386 -6.23 26.64 3.03
N HIS A 387 -5.07 27.19 3.36
CA HIS A 387 -3.91 27.22 2.48
C HIS A 387 -2.67 26.84 3.30
N PHE A 388 -1.86 25.95 2.76
CA PHE A 388 -0.62 25.51 3.40
C PHE A 388 0.57 25.79 2.49
N PHE A 389 1.57 26.52 2.99
CA PHE A 389 2.83 26.74 2.30
C PHE A 389 3.84 25.67 2.68
N PHE A 390 4.54 25.09 1.70
CA PHE A 390 5.59 24.12 2.00
C PHE A 390 6.77 24.78 2.73
N PRO A 391 7.32 24.14 3.78
CA PRO A 391 8.53 24.64 4.43
C PRO A 391 9.74 24.68 3.50
N GLU A 392 10.64 25.64 3.72
CA GLU A 392 11.81 25.85 2.86
C GLU A 392 12.70 24.61 2.72
N TYR A 393 12.82 23.79 3.75
CA TYR A 393 13.67 22.59 3.73
C TYR A 393 13.21 21.51 2.75
N MET A 394 11.98 21.57 2.25
CA MET A 394 11.47 20.65 1.23
C MET A 394 11.93 21.01 -0.18
N ALA A 395 12.61 22.15 -0.36
CA ALA A 395 13.10 22.61 -1.64
C ALA A 395 14.39 21.88 -2.08
N ASP A 396 14.37 20.54 -2.02
CA ASP A 396 15.57 19.68 -2.02
C ASP A 396 15.87 18.99 -3.37
N ASN A 397 15.23 19.45 -4.46
CA ASN A 397 15.26 18.83 -5.79
C ASN A 397 14.73 17.38 -5.83
N LYS A 398 13.89 16.95 -4.88
CA LYS A 398 13.22 15.65 -4.92
C LYS A 398 11.73 15.80 -5.16
N THR A 399 11.09 14.66 -5.45
CA THR A 399 9.63 14.54 -5.48
C THR A 399 9.16 14.10 -4.11
N HIS A 400 8.23 14.86 -3.53
CA HIS A 400 7.57 14.56 -2.27
C HIS A 400 6.14 14.09 -2.52
N THR A 401 5.65 13.18 -1.67
CA THR A 401 4.26 12.71 -1.71
C THR A 401 3.55 13.22 -0.47
N ILE A 402 2.64 14.16 -0.65
CA ILE A 402 1.98 14.89 0.42
C ILE A 402 0.66 14.22 0.75
N SER A 403 0.47 13.87 2.02
CA SER A 403 -0.79 13.36 2.56
C SER A 403 -1.38 14.36 3.53
N VAL A 404 -2.67 14.61 3.38
CA VAL A 404 -3.41 15.65 4.11
C VAL A 404 -4.61 14.99 4.79
N LYS A 405 -4.71 15.12 6.11
CA LYS A 405 -5.78 14.53 6.91
C LYS A 405 -6.33 15.50 7.94
N ILE A 406 -7.54 15.25 8.43
CA ILE A 406 -8.11 16.00 9.54
C ILE A 406 -7.48 15.52 10.86
N ARG A 407 -7.03 16.47 11.67
CA ARG A 407 -6.33 16.22 12.93
C ARG A 407 -7.17 15.35 13.87
N ASN A 408 -6.49 14.40 14.54
CA ASN A 408 -7.11 13.42 15.44
C ASN A 408 -8.16 12.51 14.77
N THR A 409 -8.09 12.34 13.45
CA THR A 409 -8.92 11.40 12.69
C THR A 409 -8.06 10.62 11.70
N ASP A 410 -8.64 9.58 11.12
CA ASP A 410 -8.09 8.85 9.97
C ASP A 410 -8.66 9.35 8.63
N TYR A 411 -9.42 10.45 8.64
CA TYR A 411 -10.02 11.02 7.44
C TYR A 411 -8.97 11.75 6.59
N ILE A 412 -8.61 11.15 5.45
CA ILE A 412 -7.76 11.76 4.41
C ILE A 412 -8.65 12.56 3.45
N LEU A 413 -8.23 13.79 3.14
CA LEU A 413 -8.96 14.64 2.20
C LEU A 413 -9.00 14.01 0.80
N LYS A 414 -10.07 14.27 0.05
CA LYS A 414 -10.16 13.85 -1.35
C LYS A 414 -9.07 14.54 -2.17
N ASP A 415 -8.55 13.82 -3.17
CA ASP A 415 -7.38 14.19 -3.98
C ASP A 415 -6.04 14.26 -3.19
N SER A 416 -6.01 13.69 -1.99
CA SER A 416 -4.79 13.33 -1.24
C SER A 416 -4.63 11.80 -1.17
N PRO A 417 -3.39 11.26 -1.23
CA PRO A 417 -2.14 11.98 -1.36
C PRO A 417 -1.88 12.44 -2.80
N PHE A 418 -1.09 13.51 -2.96
CA PHE A 418 -0.62 14.00 -4.26
C PHE A 418 0.90 14.12 -4.27
N SER A 419 1.50 14.06 -5.47
CA SER A 419 2.96 14.12 -5.63
C SER A 419 3.41 15.41 -6.27
N ILE A 420 4.51 15.97 -5.76
CA ILE A 420 5.06 17.24 -6.23
C ILE A 420 6.59 17.24 -6.29
N GLY A 421 7.14 17.70 -7.42
CA GLY A 421 8.58 17.88 -7.60
C GLY A 421 9.06 19.24 -7.11
N MET A 422 9.83 19.26 -6.04
CA MET A 422 10.40 20.47 -5.42
C MET A 422 11.74 20.86 -6.05
N ASN A 423 11.75 21.03 -7.37
CA ASN A 423 12.93 21.50 -8.08
C ASN A 423 13.04 23.02 -8.03
N MET A 424 14.09 23.53 -7.39
CA MET A 424 14.44 24.96 -7.31
C MET A 424 15.26 25.37 -8.52
N ASP A 425 14.63 26.10 -9.45
CA ASP A 425 15.31 26.63 -10.64
C ASP A 425 15.70 28.10 -10.39
N ILE A 426 17.01 28.39 -10.36
CA ILE A 426 17.49 29.78 -10.53
C ILE A 426 17.26 30.13 -12.01
N GLU A 427 16.34 31.04 -12.30
CA GLU A 427 15.96 31.38 -13.69
C GLU A 427 16.97 32.33 -14.33
N PHE A 428 17.47 33.32 -13.57
CA PHE A 428 18.54 34.18 -14.05
C PHE A 428 19.41 34.77 -12.95
N ILE A 429 20.62 35.14 -13.36
CA ILE A 429 21.62 35.83 -12.57
C ILE A 429 21.95 37.13 -13.29
N THR A 430 21.88 38.24 -12.58
CA THR A 430 22.35 39.55 -13.05
C THR A 430 23.64 39.91 -12.32
N ALA A 431 24.70 40.22 -13.05
CA ALA A 431 25.98 40.64 -12.49
C ALA A 431 26.43 41.93 -13.14
N ASP A 432 26.21 43.06 -12.47
CA ASP A 432 26.63 44.35 -12.96
C ASP A 432 28.12 44.56 -12.65
N ILE A 433 28.94 44.61 -13.70
CA ILE A 433 30.40 44.69 -13.60
C ILE A 433 30.90 46.11 -13.29
N THR A 434 30.01 47.08 -13.33
CA THR A 434 30.22 48.48 -12.95
C THR A 434 28.93 49.03 -12.35
N ASP A 435 29.00 50.13 -11.62
CA ASP A 435 27.84 50.85 -11.09
C ASP A 435 27.66 52.25 -11.71
N ASN A 436 28.23 52.48 -12.89
CA ASN A 436 28.17 53.75 -13.59
C ASN A 436 27.67 53.62 -15.04
N CYS A 437 27.17 54.73 -15.56
CA CYS A 437 26.77 54.89 -16.95
C CYS A 437 27.26 56.25 -17.47
N ASN A 438 27.69 56.31 -18.72
CA ASN A 438 28.12 57.54 -19.39
C ASN A 438 26.95 58.43 -19.85
N LEU A 439 25.71 57.94 -19.72
CA LEU A 439 24.49 58.64 -20.11
C LEU A 439 23.62 58.98 -18.89
N ARG A 440 22.76 59.99 -19.04
CA ARG A 440 21.75 60.40 -18.04
C ARG A 440 20.36 60.46 -18.66
N CYS A 441 19.97 59.37 -19.30
CA CYS A 441 18.71 59.24 -20.03
C CYS A 441 17.53 59.60 -19.10
N PRO A 442 16.58 60.47 -19.50
CA PRO A 442 15.54 60.97 -18.59
C PRO A 442 14.61 59.89 -18.02
N PHE A 443 14.40 58.79 -18.75
CA PHE A 443 13.54 57.66 -18.38
C PHE A 443 14.27 56.54 -17.64
N CYS A 444 15.59 56.64 -17.46
CA CYS A 444 16.39 55.55 -16.89
C CYS A 444 16.40 55.60 -15.36
N PRO A 445 16.09 54.50 -14.66
CA PRO A 445 16.09 54.49 -13.19
C PRO A 445 17.47 54.77 -12.59
N VAL A 446 18.55 54.37 -13.28
CA VAL A 446 19.94 54.62 -12.85
C VAL A 446 20.23 56.13 -12.77
N THR A 447 19.69 56.95 -13.67
CA THR A 447 19.82 58.42 -13.63
C THR A 447 19.29 59.00 -12.32
N HIS A 448 18.25 58.37 -11.75
CA HIS A 448 17.48 58.87 -10.61
C HIS A 448 17.81 58.14 -9.30
N LYS A 449 18.77 57.21 -9.31
CA LYS A 449 19.18 56.42 -8.13
C LYS A 449 19.90 57.26 -7.06
N GLY A 450 20.67 58.27 -7.45
CA GLY A 450 21.52 59.06 -6.55
C GLY A 450 23.00 58.96 -6.93
N LEU A 451 23.89 58.97 -5.92
CA LEU A 451 25.35 58.90 -6.11
C LEU A 451 25.77 57.54 -6.70
N MET A 452 26.74 57.56 -7.61
CA MET A 452 27.39 56.38 -8.21
C MET A 452 28.84 56.31 -7.72
N ASP A 453 29.34 55.14 -7.32
CA ASP A 453 30.71 55.00 -6.78
C ASP A 453 31.76 54.88 -7.90
N ASN A 454 31.33 54.68 -9.16
CA ASN A 454 32.19 54.47 -10.34
C ASN A 454 33.15 53.28 -10.19
N GLY A 455 32.66 52.23 -9.54
CA GLY A 455 33.39 51.01 -9.29
C GLY A 455 33.46 50.08 -10.50
N PHE A 456 34.44 49.18 -10.44
CA PHE A 456 34.69 48.14 -11.42
C PHE A 456 34.88 46.80 -10.71
N MET A 457 34.25 45.76 -11.23
CA MET A 457 34.43 44.40 -10.74
C MET A 457 35.84 43.91 -11.05
N THR A 458 36.48 43.22 -10.11
CA THR A 458 37.80 42.64 -10.38
C THR A 458 37.68 41.35 -11.18
N ILE A 459 38.75 40.99 -11.91
CA ILE A 459 38.84 39.69 -12.61
C ILE A 459 38.68 38.52 -11.64
N GLU A 460 39.24 38.63 -10.44
CA GLU A 460 39.13 37.61 -9.40
C GLU A 460 37.67 37.43 -8.97
N THR A 461 36.98 38.53 -8.65
CA THR A 461 35.55 38.53 -8.30
C THR A 461 34.72 37.91 -9.42
N PHE A 462 34.95 38.33 -10.67
CA PHE A 462 34.23 37.79 -11.83
C PHE A 462 34.48 36.29 -12.02
N THR A 463 35.70 35.82 -11.80
CA THR A 463 36.05 34.39 -11.88
C THR A 463 35.29 33.58 -10.84
N LYS A 464 35.15 34.10 -9.62
CA LYS A 464 34.32 33.45 -8.61
C LYS A 464 32.83 33.46 -9.01
N VAL A 465 32.32 34.57 -9.54
CA VAL A 465 30.93 34.68 -10.02
C VAL A 465 30.63 33.68 -11.15
N ILE A 466 31.48 33.59 -12.17
CA ILE A 466 31.21 32.70 -13.30
C ILE A 466 31.31 31.22 -12.92
N SER A 467 32.03 30.89 -11.84
CA SER A 467 32.16 29.52 -11.34
C SER A 467 30.86 28.92 -10.78
N PHE A 468 29.85 29.74 -10.46
CA PHE A 468 28.52 29.27 -10.06
C PHE A 468 27.74 28.64 -11.21
N LEU A 469 27.93 29.14 -12.43
CA LEU A 469 27.07 28.84 -13.58
C LEU A 469 26.95 27.36 -13.95
N PRO A 470 28.02 26.53 -13.91
CA PRO A 470 27.90 25.09 -14.16
C PRO A 470 26.89 24.39 -13.24
N TYR A 471 26.70 24.91 -12.02
CA TYR A 471 25.84 24.31 -10.99
C TYR A 471 24.41 24.85 -11.01
N LEU A 472 24.12 25.82 -11.89
CA LEU A 472 22.82 26.46 -12.03
C LEU A 472 22.31 26.25 -13.46
N PRO A 473 21.99 25.01 -13.88
CA PRO A 473 21.84 24.65 -15.30
C PRO A 473 20.72 25.41 -16.03
N ALA A 474 19.66 25.84 -15.32
CA ALA A 474 18.54 26.58 -15.87
C ALA A 474 18.80 28.10 -16.01
N ALA A 475 19.84 28.65 -15.37
CA ALA A 475 19.99 30.09 -15.25
C ALA A 475 20.56 30.76 -16.51
N SER A 476 19.89 31.83 -16.98
CA SER A 476 20.50 32.82 -17.89
C SER A 476 21.39 33.79 -17.10
N PHE A 477 22.51 34.24 -17.67
CA PHE A 477 23.46 35.14 -17.02
C PHE A 477 23.56 36.48 -17.75
N TYR A 478 23.10 37.54 -17.09
CA TYR A 478 23.13 38.90 -17.56
C TYR A 478 24.41 39.58 -17.06
N LEU A 479 25.44 39.62 -17.91
CA LEU A 479 26.74 40.27 -17.66
C LEU A 479 26.60 41.80 -17.79
N SER A 480 25.95 42.43 -16.81
CA SER A 480 25.53 43.84 -16.80
C SER A 480 24.23 44.08 -17.56
N SER A 481 23.25 44.63 -16.84
CA SER A 481 21.92 44.94 -17.37
C SER A 481 21.44 46.35 -17.06
N LEU A 482 21.89 46.97 -15.96
CA LEU A 482 21.50 48.34 -15.61
C LEU A 482 22.53 49.40 -16.01
N TYR A 483 23.80 49.07 -15.78
CA TYR A 483 24.91 49.99 -15.98
C TYR A 483 25.60 49.74 -17.33
N GLU A 484 26.52 50.62 -17.73
CA GLU A 484 27.15 50.52 -19.04
C GLU A 484 28.40 49.61 -19.00
N PRO A 485 28.33 48.36 -19.48
CA PRO A 485 29.45 47.43 -19.38
C PRO A 485 30.68 47.90 -20.16
N THR A 486 30.51 48.67 -21.25
CA THR A 486 31.63 49.12 -22.08
C THR A 486 32.52 50.18 -21.42
N LEU A 487 32.14 50.67 -20.24
CA LEU A 487 33.02 51.49 -19.41
C LEU A 487 34.06 50.67 -18.64
N HIS A 488 33.84 49.35 -18.52
CA HIS A 488 34.77 48.47 -17.82
C HIS A 488 36.05 48.25 -18.65
N PRO A 489 37.25 48.57 -18.14
CA PRO A 489 38.49 48.46 -18.91
C PRO A 489 38.80 47.02 -19.35
N GLU A 490 38.37 46.05 -18.55
CA GLU A 490 38.62 44.61 -18.77
C GLU A 490 37.41 43.86 -19.37
N LEU A 491 36.43 44.53 -19.98
CA LEU A 491 35.26 43.84 -20.57
C LEU A 491 35.67 42.74 -21.56
N ALA A 492 36.69 42.99 -22.38
CA ALA A 492 37.22 41.99 -23.32
C ALA A 492 37.72 40.73 -22.59
N LYS A 493 38.38 40.90 -21.44
CA LYS A 493 38.87 39.79 -20.61
C LYS A 493 37.73 39.03 -19.95
N PHE A 494 36.68 39.71 -19.51
CA PHE A 494 35.50 39.07 -18.94
C PHE A 494 34.83 38.16 -19.97
N LEU A 495 34.66 38.63 -21.22
CA LEU A 495 34.11 37.82 -22.30
C LEU A 495 34.98 36.59 -22.63
N GLU A 496 36.31 36.71 -22.52
CA GLU A 496 37.24 35.60 -22.70
C GLU A 496 37.11 34.53 -21.60
N LEU A 497 36.96 34.95 -20.35
CA LEU A 497 36.88 34.08 -19.17
C LEU A 497 35.62 33.21 -19.13
N ILE A 498 34.56 33.56 -19.87
CA ILE A 498 33.34 32.76 -19.92
C ILE A 498 33.64 31.43 -20.64
N PRO A 499 33.46 30.27 -19.97
CA PRO A 499 33.68 28.95 -20.56
C PRO A 499 32.84 28.73 -21.82
N LEU A 500 33.44 28.10 -22.85
CA LEU A 500 32.81 27.94 -24.17
C LEU A 500 31.41 27.33 -24.11
N GLN A 501 31.22 26.32 -23.27
CA GLN A 501 29.96 25.60 -23.06
C GLN A 501 28.87 26.44 -22.36
N LEU A 502 29.25 27.53 -21.68
CA LEU A 502 28.32 28.41 -20.95
C LEU A 502 27.97 29.68 -21.72
N ARG A 503 28.72 30.02 -22.78
CA ARG A 503 28.55 31.27 -23.52
C ARG A 503 27.12 31.49 -24.04
N LYS A 504 26.45 30.43 -24.49
CA LYS A 504 25.04 30.49 -24.95
C LYS A 504 24.02 30.78 -23.85
N ARG A 505 24.45 30.92 -22.59
CA ARG A 505 23.63 31.36 -21.46
C ARG A 505 23.92 32.81 -21.06
N VAL A 506 24.95 33.44 -21.64
CA VAL A 506 25.39 34.78 -21.27
C VAL A 506 24.88 35.81 -22.27
N LEU A 507 24.41 36.94 -21.77
CA LEU A 507 24.07 38.12 -22.56
C LEU A 507 24.43 39.39 -21.78
N PHE A 508 24.50 40.53 -22.46
CA PHE A 508 24.56 41.83 -21.78
C PHE A 508 23.91 42.93 -22.58
N THR A 509 23.62 44.06 -21.91
CA THR A 509 23.01 45.23 -22.54
C THR A 509 23.97 46.41 -22.53
N THR A 510 24.13 47.09 -23.68
CA THR A 510 24.97 48.28 -23.81
C THR A 510 24.25 49.40 -24.57
N ASN A 511 24.52 50.64 -24.16
CA ASN A 511 24.14 51.85 -24.87
C ASN A 511 25.05 52.20 -26.06
N LEU A 512 26.19 51.51 -26.20
CA LEU A 512 27.16 51.64 -27.29
C LEU A 512 27.67 53.08 -27.55
N ALA A 513 27.49 54.00 -26.61
CA ALA A 513 27.76 55.43 -26.78
C ALA A 513 29.12 55.89 -26.22
N ALA A 514 29.87 54.98 -25.59
CA ALA A 514 31.22 55.23 -25.10
C ALA A 514 32.24 55.36 -26.27
N ASN A 515 33.46 55.79 -25.97
CA ASN A 515 34.54 55.85 -26.97
C ASN A 515 35.18 54.46 -27.12
N LEU A 516 34.69 53.66 -28.08
CA LEU A 516 35.06 52.25 -28.21
C LEU A 516 36.20 52.04 -29.21
N SER A 517 37.24 51.32 -28.76
CA SER A 517 38.32 50.84 -29.61
C SER A 517 37.88 49.63 -30.45
N ASP A 518 38.57 49.35 -31.55
CA ASP A 518 38.28 48.12 -32.32
C ASP A 518 38.55 46.85 -31.50
N ASN A 519 39.49 46.89 -30.55
CA ASN A 519 39.81 45.74 -29.71
C ASN A 519 38.60 45.23 -28.93
N ILE A 520 37.80 46.13 -28.33
CA ILE A 520 36.61 45.72 -27.59
C ILE A 520 35.50 45.23 -28.54
N LEU A 521 35.31 45.87 -29.69
CA LEU A 521 34.32 45.44 -30.68
C LEU A 521 34.67 44.06 -31.28
N VAL A 522 35.96 43.79 -31.49
CA VAL A 522 36.46 42.46 -31.91
C VAL A 522 36.29 41.42 -30.80
N ALA A 523 36.49 41.79 -29.53
CA ALA A 523 36.23 40.89 -28.42
C ALA A 523 34.74 40.55 -28.32
N MET A 524 33.85 41.52 -28.49
CA MET A 524 32.40 41.31 -28.57
C MET A 524 32.03 40.37 -29.71
N SER A 525 32.56 40.58 -30.92
CA SER A 525 32.25 39.75 -32.09
C SER A 525 32.83 38.32 -32.01
N LYS A 526 33.90 38.10 -31.25
CA LYS A 526 34.47 36.77 -31.02
C LYS A 526 33.98 36.09 -29.74
N SER A 527 33.19 36.78 -28.93
CA SER A 527 32.78 36.28 -27.61
C SER A 527 31.92 35.04 -27.70
N GLY A 528 31.12 34.85 -28.76
CA GLY A 528 30.27 33.67 -28.96
C GLY A 528 29.20 33.49 -27.87
N ILE A 529 28.94 34.52 -27.07
CA ILE A 529 27.84 34.55 -26.10
C ILE A 529 26.48 34.45 -26.80
N HIS A 530 25.39 34.38 -26.05
CA HIS A 530 24.05 34.23 -26.62
C HIS A 530 23.70 35.41 -27.53
N HIS A 531 23.57 36.60 -26.95
CA HIS A 531 23.35 37.84 -27.69
C HIS A 531 23.91 39.05 -26.95
N ILE A 532 24.00 40.17 -27.66
CA ILE A 532 24.25 41.50 -27.09
C ILE A 532 23.04 42.37 -27.39
N ASN A 533 22.47 42.96 -26.34
CA ASN A 533 21.39 43.93 -26.44
C ASN A 533 21.98 45.33 -26.67
N ILE A 534 21.63 45.94 -27.80
CA ILE A 534 22.02 47.30 -28.16
C ILE A 534 20.81 48.23 -27.96
N LEU A 535 21.00 49.26 -27.16
CA LEU A 535 19.95 50.24 -26.94
C LEU A 535 19.88 51.24 -28.12
N ALA A 536 18.76 51.24 -28.85
CA ALA A 536 18.53 52.08 -30.02
C ALA A 536 17.14 52.75 -29.94
N ASP A 537 17.02 53.80 -29.13
CA ASP A 537 15.71 54.49 -29.00
C ASP A 537 15.39 55.43 -30.16
N THR A 538 16.42 55.88 -30.87
CA THR A 538 16.29 56.81 -31.99
C THR A 538 17.52 56.74 -32.87
N LEU A 539 17.31 56.79 -34.19
CA LEU A 539 18.37 56.98 -35.19
C LEU A 539 18.39 58.41 -35.73
N ASN A 540 17.67 59.33 -35.08
CA ASN A 540 17.60 60.73 -35.46
C ASN A 540 18.66 61.55 -34.70
N PRO A 541 19.61 62.22 -35.40
CA PRO A 541 20.68 62.99 -34.76
C PRO A 541 20.18 64.08 -33.80
N SER A 542 19.02 64.67 -34.07
CA SER A 542 18.45 65.75 -33.26
C SER A 542 17.69 65.25 -32.04
N LEU A 543 17.14 64.03 -32.08
CA LEU A 543 16.39 63.43 -30.98
C LEU A 543 17.31 62.63 -30.05
N TYR A 544 18.36 62.01 -30.58
CA TYR A 544 19.32 61.21 -29.83
C TYR A 544 19.85 61.88 -28.55
N PRO A 545 20.43 63.10 -28.57
CA PRO A 545 20.94 63.72 -27.34
C PRO A 545 19.84 64.13 -26.35
N LYS A 546 18.56 64.16 -26.76
CA LYS A 546 17.42 64.43 -25.87
C LYS A 546 17.02 63.16 -25.10
N LEU A 547 16.95 62.02 -25.79
CA LEU A 547 16.60 60.73 -25.17
C LEU A 547 17.80 60.10 -24.44
N ARG A 548 18.97 60.12 -25.08
CA ARG A 548 20.24 59.57 -24.60
C ARG A 548 21.16 60.70 -24.12
N LYS A 549 20.70 61.47 -23.13
CA LYS A 549 21.39 62.67 -22.61
C LYS A 549 22.86 62.37 -22.24
N GLY A 550 23.78 63.15 -22.82
CA GLY A 550 25.24 62.96 -22.71
C GLY A 550 25.85 62.13 -23.86
N GLY A 551 25.02 61.51 -24.69
CA GLY A 551 25.44 60.77 -25.87
C GLY A 551 25.79 61.69 -27.03
N ILE A 552 26.76 61.27 -27.84
CA ILE A 552 27.12 61.91 -29.11
C ILE A 552 26.65 60.98 -30.23
N PHE A 553 25.74 61.46 -31.07
CA PHE A 553 25.10 60.65 -32.10
C PHE A 553 26.11 60.03 -33.08
N ASP A 554 27.02 60.84 -33.62
CA ASP A 554 28.02 60.37 -34.60
C ASP A 554 28.90 59.25 -34.03
N ARG A 555 29.23 59.33 -32.74
CA ARG A 555 29.98 58.28 -32.04
C ARG A 555 29.17 56.99 -31.90
N PHE A 556 27.91 57.10 -31.51
CA PHE A 556 27.02 55.94 -31.40
C PHE A 556 26.85 55.25 -32.76
N ILE A 557 26.53 56.00 -33.82
CA ILE A 557 26.37 55.44 -35.18
C ILE A 557 27.68 54.85 -35.69
N ASN A 558 28.82 55.51 -35.49
CA ASN A 558 30.11 54.95 -35.91
C ASN A 558 30.44 53.63 -35.20
N ASN A 559 30.20 53.54 -33.88
CA ASN A 559 30.38 52.30 -33.14
C ASN A 559 29.42 51.21 -33.66
N LEU A 560 28.16 51.56 -33.94
CA LEU A 560 27.14 50.66 -34.44
C LEU A 560 27.52 50.08 -35.82
N GLU A 561 27.99 50.92 -36.74
CA GLU A 561 28.44 50.50 -38.07
C GLU A 561 29.68 49.59 -37.99
N ARG A 562 30.66 49.94 -37.15
CA ARG A 562 31.86 49.12 -36.93
C ARG A 562 31.50 47.76 -36.31
N LEU A 563 30.63 47.75 -35.31
CA LEU A 563 30.16 46.53 -34.66
C LEU A 563 29.43 45.63 -35.66
N ALA A 564 28.45 46.16 -36.40
CA ALA A 564 27.68 45.41 -37.38
C ALA A 564 28.58 44.81 -38.49
N SER A 565 29.56 45.58 -38.97
CA SER A 565 30.54 45.12 -39.96
C SER A 565 31.38 43.95 -39.42
N LEU A 566 31.86 44.05 -38.19
CA LEU A 566 32.63 42.97 -37.54
C LEU A 566 31.78 41.73 -37.32
N PHE A 567 30.54 41.88 -36.85
CA PHE A 567 29.63 40.76 -36.59
C PHE A 567 29.28 40.01 -37.88
N SER A 568 29.02 40.74 -38.98
CA SER A 568 28.72 40.16 -40.29
C SER A 568 29.89 39.33 -40.87
N GLN A 569 31.13 39.61 -40.43
CA GLN A 569 32.33 38.90 -40.88
C GLN A 569 32.72 37.73 -39.98
N GLN A 570 32.09 37.55 -38.82
CA GLN A 570 32.45 36.53 -37.84
C GLN A 570 31.38 35.43 -37.77
N PRO A 571 31.62 34.21 -38.27
CA PRO A 571 30.61 33.14 -38.33
C PRO A 571 30.06 32.70 -36.97
N ARG A 572 30.77 32.97 -35.88
CA ARG A 572 30.38 32.63 -34.51
C ARG A 572 30.11 33.87 -33.65
N ALA A 573 29.82 35.01 -34.28
CA ALA A 573 29.40 36.18 -33.54
C ALA A 573 28.14 35.89 -32.71
N PRO A 574 27.99 36.50 -31.52
CA PRO A 574 26.72 36.55 -30.83
C PRO A 574 25.65 37.20 -31.72
N GLU A 575 24.40 36.93 -31.42
CA GLU A 575 23.30 37.67 -32.02
C GLU A 575 23.31 39.14 -31.55
N LEU A 576 22.91 40.06 -32.43
CA LEU A 576 22.62 41.44 -32.05
C LEU A 576 21.11 41.61 -31.89
N HIS A 577 20.71 41.87 -30.66
CA HIS A 577 19.32 42.18 -30.31
C HIS A 577 19.25 43.68 -30.04
N TYR A 578 18.15 44.31 -30.40
CA TYR A 578 17.96 45.74 -30.23
C TYR A 578 16.84 46.01 -29.25
N ILE A 579 16.99 47.08 -28.44
CA ILE A 579 15.95 47.50 -27.52
C ILE A 579 15.63 48.97 -27.79
N THR A 580 14.35 49.27 -27.97
CA THR A 580 13.82 50.63 -28.06
C THR A 580 12.84 50.86 -26.92
N VAL A 581 13.08 51.90 -26.12
CA VAL A 581 12.07 52.39 -25.18
C VAL A 581 11.06 53.24 -25.94
N ALA A 582 9.82 52.78 -25.99
CA ALA A 582 8.74 53.45 -26.70
C ALA A 582 8.26 54.70 -25.94
N LEU A 583 8.36 55.84 -26.61
CA LEU A 583 7.96 57.15 -26.12
C LEU A 583 7.13 57.86 -27.20
N LYS A 584 6.31 58.83 -26.81
CA LYS A 584 5.53 59.66 -27.75
C LYS A 584 6.42 60.31 -28.82
N SER A 585 7.65 60.67 -28.46
CA SER A 585 8.60 61.37 -29.32
C SER A 585 9.28 60.49 -30.38
N ASN A 586 9.35 59.17 -30.19
CA ASN A 586 9.96 58.24 -31.15
C ASN A 586 8.97 57.23 -31.75
N MET A 587 7.71 57.21 -31.29
CA MET A 587 6.68 56.28 -31.76
C MET A 587 6.57 56.26 -33.29
N GLY A 588 6.59 57.43 -33.94
CA GLY A 588 6.47 57.54 -35.40
C GLY A 588 7.70 57.03 -36.18
N GLU A 589 8.89 57.03 -35.58
CA GLU A 589 10.12 56.54 -36.24
C GLU A 589 10.48 55.10 -35.81
N THR A 590 9.77 54.53 -34.84
CA THR A 590 10.08 53.18 -34.30
C THR A 590 10.08 52.08 -35.37
N PRO A 591 9.12 52.02 -36.33
CA PRO A 591 9.17 51.02 -37.42
C PRO A 591 10.41 51.15 -38.32
N ASP A 592 10.86 52.39 -38.56
CA ASP A 592 12.07 52.63 -39.34
C ASP A 592 13.33 52.24 -38.55
N ILE A 593 13.38 52.54 -37.24
CA ILE A 593 14.45 52.08 -36.36
C ILE A 593 14.58 50.55 -36.42
N VAL A 594 13.47 49.82 -36.23
CA VAL A 594 13.43 48.35 -36.29
C VAL A 594 13.92 47.83 -37.64
N THR A 595 13.43 48.43 -38.73
CA THR A 595 13.81 48.06 -40.10
C THR A 595 15.30 48.29 -40.36
N GLN A 596 15.84 49.44 -39.94
CA GLN A 596 17.25 49.77 -40.12
C GLN A 596 18.16 48.90 -39.26
N CYS A 597 17.77 48.59 -38.02
CA CYS A 597 18.53 47.68 -37.15
C CYS A 597 18.68 46.29 -37.80
N ALA A 598 17.60 45.74 -38.34
CA ALA A 598 17.64 44.46 -39.03
C ALA A 598 18.43 44.50 -40.34
N LYS A 599 18.19 45.51 -41.19
CA LYS A 599 18.75 45.54 -42.56
C LYS A 599 20.19 46.05 -42.63
N LYS A 600 20.55 47.03 -41.80
CA LYS A 600 21.85 47.72 -41.87
C LYS A 600 22.79 47.32 -40.75
N TYR A 601 22.26 47.00 -39.56
CA TYR A 601 23.07 46.85 -38.36
C TYR A 601 23.12 45.41 -37.82
N ALA A 602 22.86 44.42 -38.67
CA ALA A 602 22.95 42.99 -38.34
C ALA A 602 22.05 42.54 -37.17
N GLY A 603 20.96 43.27 -36.92
CA GLY A 603 19.96 42.89 -35.92
C GLY A 603 19.15 41.68 -36.33
N VAL A 604 18.97 40.75 -35.40
CA VAL A 604 18.14 39.54 -35.60
C VAL A 604 16.81 39.60 -34.86
N PHE A 605 16.74 40.41 -33.78
CA PHE A 605 15.56 40.54 -32.94
C PHE A 605 15.47 41.96 -32.35
N HIS A 606 14.25 42.45 -32.14
CA HIS A 606 14.02 43.79 -31.61
C HIS A 606 12.96 43.79 -30.50
N GLU A 607 13.29 44.33 -29.34
CA GLU A 607 12.38 44.52 -28.22
C GLU A 607 11.92 45.97 -28.12
N ILE A 608 10.60 46.15 -28.06
CA ILE A 608 9.98 47.44 -27.80
C ILE A 608 9.48 47.43 -26.34
N ARG A 609 10.03 48.30 -25.51
CA ARG A 609 9.74 48.32 -24.06
C ARG A 609 9.08 49.63 -23.64
N TYR A 610 8.22 49.57 -22.63
CA TYR A 610 7.73 50.77 -21.96
C TYR A 610 8.77 51.31 -20.96
N PRO A 611 8.81 52.63 -20.69
CA PRO A 611 9.74 53.22 -19.72
C PRO A 611 9.37 52.84 -18.27
N PHE A 612 10.38 52.74 -17.42
CA PHE A 612 10.18 52.55 -15.98
C PHE A 612 9.47 53.75 -15.35
N ASN A 613 8.51 53.49 -14.46
CA ASN A 613 7.83 54.54 -13.69
C ASN A 613 8.39 54.66 -12.26
N VAL A 614 9.54 55.33 -12.13
CA VAL A 614 10.24 55.47 -10.85
C VAL A 614 10.18 56.89 -10.26
N THR A 615 10.54 57.01 -8.98
CA THR A 615 10.74 58.28 -8.28
C THR A 615 11.90 59.07 -8.91
N GLY A 616 11.82 60.40 -8.88
CA GLY A 616 12.85 61.29 -9.42
C GLY A 616 12.67 61.68 -10.90
N ILE A 617 11.95 60.88 -11.69
CA ILE A 617 11.54 61.30 -13.04
C ILE A 617 10.47 62.40 -12.90
N ASP A 618 10.70 63.54 -13.55
CA ASP A 618 9.79 64.69 -13.55
C ASP A 618 8.39 64.35 -14.06
N SER A 619 7.35 64.75 -13.31
CA SER A 619 5.95 64.41 -13.60
C SER A 619 5.46 65.01 -14.92
N GLN A 620 5.90 66.23 -15.26
CA GLN A 620 5.52 66.88 -16.50
C GLN A 620 6.19 66.16 -17.68
N TRP A 621 7.48 65.82 -17.55
CA TRP A 621 8.21 65.04 -18.54
C TRP A 621 7.55 63.68 -18.80
N LYS A 622 7.08 62.97 -17.75
CA LYS A 622 6.30 61.72 -17.91
C LYS A 622 5.05 61.94 -18.77
N LYS A 623 4.25 62.96 -18.43
CA LYS A 623 3.01 63.30 -19.17
C LYS A 623 3.30 63.57 -20.65
N ASP A 624 4.39 64.28 -20.93
CA ASP A 624 4.76 64.70 -22.28
C ASP A 624 5.39 63.58 -23.12
N ASN A 625 5.98 62.55 -22.50
CA ASN A 625 6.78 61.55 -23.21
C ASN A 625 6.26 60.12 -23.10
N PHE A 626 5.57 59.73 -22.03
CA PHE A 626 5.08 58.36 -21.87
C PHE A 626 3.87 58.10 -22.76
N ILE A 627 3.86 56.94 -23.42
CA ILE A 627 2.68 56.42 -24.12
C ILE A 627 1.77 55.78 -23.06
N THR A 628 0.66 56.46 -22.76
CA THR A 628 -0.31 56.05 -21.74
C THR A 628 -1.63 55.58 -22.32
N ASP A 629 -1.95 55.97 -23.55
CA ASP A 629 -3.18 55.56 -24.25
C ASP A 629 -2.96 54.19 -24.92
N GLN A 630 -3.92 53.28 -24.77
CA GLN A 630 -3.88 51.98 -25.42
C GLN A 630 -4.00 52.10 -26.95
N ALA A 631 -4.72 53.10 -27.46
CA ALA A 631 -4.86 53.32 -28.90
C ALA A 631 -3.52 53.68 -29.57
N ASP A 632 -2.65 54.40 -28.85
CA ASP A 632 -1.29 54.71 -29.32
C ASP A 632 -0.42 53.43 -29.36
N TRP A 633 -0.53 52.56 -28.34
CA TRP A 633 0.13 51.25 -28.33
C TRP A 633 -0.35 50.34 -29.47
N ASP A 634 -1.65 50.32 -29.75
CA ASP A 634 -2.24 49.56 -30.87
C ASP A 634 -1.75 50.09 -32.22
N THR A 635 -1.64 51.41 -32.35
CA THR A 635 -1.11 52.07 -33.54
C THR A 635 0.36 51.70 -33.77
N LEU A 636 1.17 51.76 -32.71
CA LEU A 636 2.58 51.36 -32.77
C LEU A 636 2.71 49.87 -33.15
N GLU A 637 1.99 48.97 -32.51
CA GLU A 637 2.06 47.54 -32.81
C GLU A 637 1.65 47.24 -34.26
N LYS A 638 0.58 47.89 -34.76
CA LYS A 638 0.16 47.75 -36.16
C LYS A 638 1.27 48.21 -37.11
N SER A 639 1.93 49.33 -36.83
CA SER A 639 3.00 49.86 -37.67
C SER A 639 4.25 48.97 -37.71
N LEU A 640 4.48 48.16 -36.67
CA LEU A 640 5.60 47.21 -36.60
C LEU A 640 5.36 45.96 -37.45
N LYS A 641 4.10 45.52 -37.61
CA LYS A 641 3.75 44.34 -38.44
C LYS A 641 4.22 44.50 -39.89
N ASP A 642 4.20 45.73 -40.39
CA ASP A 642 4.59 46.06 -41.76
C ASP A 642 6.11 45.99 -42.00
N THR A 643 6.93 45.85 -40.95
CA THR A 643 8.40 45.80 -41.06
C THR A 643 8.93 44.43 -41.49
N GLY A 644 8.19 43.35 -41.21
CA GLY A 644 8.62 41.96 -41.46
C GLY A 644 9.83 41.50 -40.62
N VAL A 645 10.20 42.23 -39.58
CA VAL A 645 11.32 41.91 -38.66
C VAL A 645 10.79 41.08 -37.49
N SER A 646 11.64 40.24 -36.87
CA SER A 646 11.30 39.55 -35.62
C SER A 646 11.37 40.54 -34.46
N TYR A 647 10.25 40.74 -33.75
CA TYR A 647 10.17 41.67 -32.63
C TYR A 647 9.22 41.21 -31.53
N VAL A 648 9.35 41.80 -30.35
CA VAL A 648 8.37 41.71 -29.27
C VAL A 648 8.04 43.10 -28.75
N ILE A 649 6.78 43.30 -28.38
CA ILE A 649 6.31 44.51 -27.72
C ILE A 649 5.92 44.18 -26.28
N HIS A 650 6.63 44.79 -25.34
CA HIS A 650 6.25 44.78 -23.93
C HIS A 650 5.37 45.99 -23.69
N ARG A 651 4.09 45.75 -23.37
CA ARG A 651 3.14 46.79 -22.96
C ARG A 651 3.19 46.98 -21.44
N PRO A 652 2.93 48.20 -20.93
CA PRO A 652 2.82 48.41 -19.50
C PRO A 652 1.62 47.61 -18.96
N PRO A 653 1.74 46.95 -17.79
CA PRO A 653 0.62 46.31 -17.09
C PRO A 653 -0.53 47.28 -16.81
N GLU A 654 -1.71 46.75 -16.52
CA GLU A 654 -2.86 47.56 -16.12
C GLU A 654 -2.52 48.43 -14.89
N ASN A 655 -2.90 49.71 -14.94
CA ASN A 655 -2.60 50.71 -13.91
C ASN A 655 -1.10 50.92 -13.59
N TYR A 656 -0.17 50.49 -14.47
CA TYR A 656 1.27 50.60 -14.22
C TYR A 656 1.72 52.04 -13.92
N TYR A 657 1.30 53.02 -14.72
CA TYR A 657 1.72 54.42 -14.53
C TYR A 657 1.09 55.11 -13.32
N GLY A 658 0.09 54.49 -12.69
CA GLY A 658 -0.44 54.93 -11.40
C GLY A 658 0.42 54.51 -10.20
N LYS A 659 1.33 53.55 -10.38
CA LYS A 659 2.23 53.03 -9.34
C LYS A 659 3.65 53.57 -9.57
N ILE A 660 4.19 54.33 -8.62
CA ILE A 660 5.57 54.83 -8.65
C ILE A 660 6.43 53.98 -7.73
N VAL A 661 7.54 53.46 -8.24
CA VAL A 661 8.53 52.67 -7.47
C VAL A 661 9.75 53.54 -7.17
N SER A 662 10.45 53.34 -6.04
CA SER A 662 11.71 54.05 -5.82
C SER A 662 12.76 53.70 -6.87
N SER A 663 13.55 54.68 -7.33
CA SER A 663 14.69 54.41 -8.22
C SER A 663 15.76 53.52 -7.57
N ALA A 664 15.97 53.67 -6.26
CA ALA A 664 16.85 52.78 -5.49
C ALA A 664 16.30 51.36 -5.50
N ASP A 665 15.00 51.19 -5.26
CA ASP A 665 14.33 49.89 -5.27
C ASP A 665 14.33 49.25 -6.64
N CYS A 666 14.26 50.02 -7.72
CA CYS A 666 14.40 49.48 -9.08
C CYS A 666 15.85 49.06 -9.38
N CYS A 667 16.83 49.83 -8.91
CA CYS A 667 18.25 49.56 -9.18
C CYS A 667 18.85 48.48 -8.27
N GLU A 668 18.39 48.39 -7.03
CA GLU A 668 18.81 47.42 -6.01
C GLU A 668 17.82 46.27 -5.88
N ALA A 669 16.71 46.33 -6.64
CA ALA A 669 15.61 45.37 -6.61
C ALA A 669 14.96 45.19 -5.22
N ARG A 670 14.99 46.24 -4.38
CA ARG A 670 14.23 46.28 -3.11
C ARG A 670 12.75 46.57 -3.37
N GLN A 671 11.99 45.67 -3.96
CA GLN A 671 10.54 45.80 -3.80
C GLN A 671 10.13 45.24 -2.44
N PRO A 672 9.39 45.99 -1.60
CA PRO A 672 8.47 45.38 -0.67
C PRO A 672 7.25 44.90 -1.49
N GLN A 673 7.36 43.73 -2.11
CA GLN A 673 6.19 42.95 -2.49
C GLN A 673 5.82 42.16 -1.25
N THR A 674 4.86 42.67 -0.46
CA THR A 674 4.06 41.90 0.52
C THR A 674 4.65 40.54 0.93
N LEU A 675 5.50 40.51 1.98
CA LEU A 675 5.66 39.54 3.08
C LEU A 675 5.44 38.03 2.86
N THR A 676 5.39 37.60 1.62
CA THR A 676 5.18 36.22 1.21
C THR A 676 5.80 36.12 -0.17
N LEU A 677 6.90 35.37 -0.28
CA LEU A 677 7.31 34.80 -1.56
C LEU A 677 6.09 34.03 -2.09
N PRO A 678 5.38 34.49 -3.14
CA PRO A 678 4.42 33.61 -3.79
C PRO A 678 5.28 32.49 -4.32
N PRO A 679 5.06 31.25 -3.89
CA PRO A 679 6.07 30.30 -4.21
C PRO A 679 5.96 29.95 -5.71
N GLY A 680 6.96 29.29 -6.28
CA GLY A 680 6.97 28.99 -7.71
C GLY A 680 7.45 30.13 -8.62
N LYS A 681 7.77 31.32 -8.08
CA LYS A 681 8.68 32.24 -8.78
C LYS A 681 10.12 31.73 -8.65
N PRO A 682 10.86 31.58 -9.75
CA PRO A 682 12.25 31.15 -9.70
C PRO A 682 13.13 32.16 -8.96
N ILE A 683 14.20 31.67 -8.34
CA ILE A 683 15.17 32.51 -7.64
C ILE A 683 15.91 33.37 -8.66
N GLN A 684 16.01 34.67 -8.38
CA GLN A 684 16.75 35.63 -9.19
C GLN A 684 17.91 36.17 -8.35
N LEU A 685 19.13 35.98 -8.85
CA LEU A 685 20.33 36.46 -8.18
C LEU A 685 20.77 37.79 -8.78
N ARG A 686 21.19 38.69 -7.92
CA ARG A 686 21.79 39.96 -8.32
C ARG A 686 23.12 40.18 -7.65
N ILE A 687 24.13 40.48 -8.45
CA ILE A 687 25.51 40.61 -8.04
C ILE A 687 26.00 42.01 -8.42
N ASP A 688 26.42 42.79 -7.43
CA ASP A 688 27.02 44.09 -7.66
C ASP A 688 28.50 43.98 -8.05
N TYR A 689 29.12 45.10 -8.46
CA TYR A 689 30.51 45.12 -8.87
C TYR A 689 31.50 44.71 -7.76
N LYS A 690 31.10 44.80 -6.48
CA LYS A 690 31.92 44.37 -5.34
C LYS A 690 31.82 42.86 -5.10
N GLY A 691 30.99 42.15 -5.86
CA GLY A 691 30.73 40.72 -5.70
C GLY A 691 29.70 40.40 -4.63
N THR A 692 28.90 41.37 -4.19
CA THR A 692 27.82 41.15 -3.21
C THR A 692 26.62 40.55 -3.92
N ILE A 693 26.22 39.36 -3.51
CA ILE A 693 25.08 38.61 -4.04
C ILE A 693 23.85 38.92 -3.19
N ARG A 694 22.73 39.19 -3.87
CA ARG A 694 21.40 39.47 -3.33
C ARG A 694 20.37 38.57 -4.00
N ILE A 695 19.37 38.11 -3.26
CA ILE A 695 18.23 37.39 -3.81
C ILE A 695 17.07 38.37 -3.95
N LEU A 696 16.54 38.55 -5.17
CA LEU A 696 15.60 39.65 -5.44
C LEU A 696 14.18 39.45 -4.86
N ASN A 697 13.83 38.22 -4.50
CA ASN A 697 12.46 37.89 -4.08
C ASN A 697 12.35 37.54 -2.58
N ARG A 698 13.45 37.49 -1.80
CA ARG A 698 13.41 37.18 -0.36
C ARG A 698 13.48 38.46 0.47
N GLU A 699 12.69 38.53 1.55
CA GLU A 699 12.70 39.67 2.48
C GLU A 699 13.93 39.72 3.40
N ASP A 700 14.60 38.58 3.58
CA ASP A 700 15.78 38.51 4.41
C ASP A 700 16.96 39.25 3.77
N ASP A 701 17.76 39.88 4.62
CA ASP A 701 19.00 40.62 4.34
C ASP A 701 20.12 39.70 3.80
N PHE A 702 19.81 38.76 2.89
CA PHE A 702 20.78 37.88 2.27
C PHE A 702 21.76 38.69 1.42
N HIS A 703 22.93 38.91 2.00
CA HIS A 703 24.06 39.62 1.41
C HIS A 703 25.32 38.80 1.63
N VAL A 704 25.73 38.06 0.61
CA VAL A 704 27.00 37.33 0.67
C VAL A 704 27.95 37.94 -0.34
N ASN A 705 29.13 38.38 0.13
CA ASN A 705 30.18 38.80 -0.77
C ASN A 705 30.99 37.58 -1.22
N VAL A 706 30.96 37.28 -2.52
CA VAL A 706 31.65 36.13 -3.10
C VAL A 706 33.16 36.14 -2.84
N ASN A 707 33.76 37.31 -2.62
CA ASN A 707 35.19 37.41 -2.35
C ASN A 707 35.56 36.82 -0.99
N LEU A 708 34.62 36.78 -0.04
CA LEU A 708 34.81 36.18 1.29
C LEU A 708 34.71 34.65 1.29
N LEU A 709 34.38 34.05 0.15
CA LEU A 709 34.25 32.60 0.02
C LEU A 709 35.54 31.99 -0.53
N ASP A 710 36.02 30.95 0.15
CA ASP A 710 37.13 30.10 -0.29
C ASP A 710 36.71 29.23 -1.49
N ASN A 711 35.50 28.67 -1.43
CA ASN A 711 34.89 27.93 -2.54
C ASN A 711 33.48 28.49 -2.84
N PRO A 712 33.30 29.29 -3.90
CA PRO A 712 31.98 29.83 -4.26
C PRO A 712 30.93 28.72 -4.48
N VAL A 713 31.29 27.51 -4.91
CA VAL A 713 30.33 26.41 -5.12
C VAL A 713 29.57 26.04 -3.84
N THR A 714 30.14 26.24 -2.65
CA THR A 714 29.43 25.94 -1.40
C THR A 714 28.26 26.89 -1.13
N LEU A 715 28.28 28.09 -1.73
CA LEU A 715 27.15 29.01 -1.64
C LEU A 715 25.96 28.53 -2.47
N VAL A 716 26.23 27.75 -3.53
CA VAL A 716 25.18 27.18 -4.38
C VAL A 716 24.26 26.29 -3.53
N SER A 717 24.83 25.45 -2.66
CA SER A 717 24.08 24.66 -1.67
C SER A 717 23.45 25.47 -0.53
N THR A 718 23.63 26.79 -0.49
CA THR A 718 22.94 27.69 0.46
C THR A 718 21.81 28.47 -0.22
N PHE A 719 21.81 28.52 -1.57
CA PHE A 719 20.64 29.00 -2.34
C PHE A 719 19.55 27.94 -2.44
N PHE A 720 19.96 26.69 -2.40
CA PHE A 720 19.15 25.48 -2.26
C PHE A 720 19.09 25.07 -0.79
#